data_AF-A0A0D2M598-F1
#
_entry.id   AF-A0A0D2M598-F1
#
_cell.length_a   1.000
_cell.length_b   1.000
_cell.length_c   1.000
_cell.angle_alpha   90.00
_cell.angle_beta   90.00
_cell.angle_gamma   90.00
#
_symmetry.space_group_name_H-M   'P 1'
#
loop_
_entity.id
_entity.type
_entity.pdbx_description
1 polymer ?
#
loop_
_entity_poly.entity_id
_entity_poly.type
_entity_poly.pdbx_seq_one_letter_code
_entity_poly.pdbx_strand_id
1 'polypeptide(L)'
;MISFLEQTLTQDGIIFDVVVFDSAASPRLDLKSVFWNADGSGKYRGYYMYPNLEAIGDLTKAEVLTIWDYQAKTGVRSAKFGVWVTTLGFYPKFDASGSQELGMQFTPVAPLGTSDVPVTAALTAKGLWRTPGDAAQPLTTCAIWANDFALTGIAPGCKPTPMVTLNADPTLGTAFAVPSITGVTVAYDDGRETMGFVHDCAAWSPTCLTLAHVAADWMRNAPNVTVDASTVPVKPPAKNVVMDHRVLVLTVPGFTATDFLERTLRAYGTPYDLYRFDKDASPRLDLQWLLWNADGSGKYSSYIMYPNLEALGHLTKAEVAIVWDYQKKTGARSVKFAAWPSNVGWEPNFSGCSANAGTMTFTAAAPFGISGVRAGAQLSTAGLYRCPGLKTNGPLPTCGMWASDFSDTGIVPACTATSILEVPEGVVGTLVKYGDGRESMAFVFDCATWSTACSLISHVVVAWMNQNIIPGQRRSLLTVQMDDFFLSTACTSCPLKPDGTVSESYQASVADMRSQIAFQEVTVKSWPNTPPGTDIRLDLPYNGNGVLETAYNNGVNSGYLTVPDGGCADNDMYSQLGCNCWAVGWQNCPASAPEYCRTCTKDRPKPLGTGADRVPPLTSLPNGWPKAILSGDPRAVAIMADVDGSGITNKFFWSHHTFTHENLDNATVYDAAQQVRLGNLIASSAHLNLASKPTFSSKCMVTPQISGLVNGDALSGLKSQGIECTTGDNTWAHLRNLANPYQMLYSNVEKNGYDGFAFLPRFATEIYFNCSTAAHIESVYNTLYQSYYGAYSTIDDIVKREAVRVVREGLLAMRHDPYMMHQANMVVDSTGQSLVSRWLKAVLTEFHSVVNWPVQSKKLDDLYAIFKEREARDACKLSYRLEVTPDKKVKTVTVSSGGGACTAPLTTPPGTTADQGTFEAVGADAPTLKVPLAAGGSASFSVGGLSWSLP
;
A
#
# COMPACT_ATOMS: atom_id res chain seq x y z
N MET A 1 10.82 16.92 25.98
CA MET A 1 11.76 17.65 26.87
C MET A 1 11.15 17.98 28.23
N ILE A 2 9.91 18.47 28.32
CA ILE A 2 9.29 18.89 29.59
C ILE A 2 8.50 17.81 30.36
N SER A 3 8.51 16.54 29.92
CA SER A 3 7.63 15.51 30.46
C SER A 3 7.82 15.23 31.97
N PHE A 4 8.99 15.54 32.53
CA PHE A 4 9.21 15.46 33.97
C PHE A 4 8.35 16.48 34.74
N LEU A 5 8.16 17.69 34.19
CA LEU A 5 7.29 18.71 34.77
C LEU A 5 5.83 18.29 34.64
N GLU A 6 5.41 17.85 33.45
CA GLU A 6 4.02 17.40 33.23
C GLU A 6 3.66 16.26 34.18
N GLN A 7 4.58 15.30 34.35
CA GLN A 7 4.41 14.18 35.28
C GLN A 7 4.27 14.65 36.72
N THR A 8 5.19 15.49 37.20
CA THR A 8 5.14 16.02 38.58
C THR A 8 3.87 16.84 38.82
N LEU A 9 3.54 17.78 37.94
CA LEU A 9 2.35 18.64 38.12
C LEU A 9 1.05 17.84 38.09
N THR A 10 0.99 16.81 37.25
CA THR A 10 -0.15 15.88 37.23
C THR A 10 -0.24 15.09 38.53
N GLN A 11 0.88 14.59 39.05
CA GLN A 11 0.93 13.86 40.32
C GLN A 11 0.50 14.75 41.50
N ASP A 12 0.85 16.03 41.47
CA ASP A 12 0.54 17.00 42.53
C ASP A 12 -0.88 17.59 42.44
N GLY A 13 -1.67 17.13 41.46
CA GLY A 13 -3.02 17.64 41.19
C GLY A 13 -3.04 19.10 40.76
N ILE A 14 -1.94 19.61 40.18
CA ILE A 14 -1.83 20.99 39.73
C ILE A 14 -2.37 21.10 38.30
N ILE A 15 -3.26 22.05 38.08
CA ILE A 15 -3.71 22.41 36.74
C ILE A 15 -2.64 23.31 36.10
N PHE A 16 -2.20 22.97 34.89
CA PHE A 16 -1.15 23.69 34.18
C PHE A 16 -1.47 23.82 32.69
N ASP A 17 -0.87 24.84 32.06
CA ASP A 17 -0.80 25.00 30.62
C ASP A 17 0.64 24.76 30.15
N VAL A 18 0.78 24.21 28.94
CA VAL A 18 2.08 24.12 28.25
C VAL A 18 2.10 25.13 27.13
N VAL A 19 3.00 26.11 27.26
CA VAL A 19 3.24 27.12 26.24
C VAL A 19 4.55 26.78 25.53
N VAL A 20 4.44 26.35 24.27
CA VAL A 20 5.62 26.13 23.41
C VAL A 20 5.91 27.44 22.67
N PHE A 21 7.10 27.97 22.91
CA PHE A 21 7.60 29.15 22.22
C PHE A 21 8.43 28.72 21.01
N ASP A 22 8.09 29.24 19.83
CA ASP A 22 8.86 29.06 18.60
C ASP A 22 9.33 30.43 18.13
N SER A 23 10.64 30.64 18.14
CA SER A 23 11.26 31.91 17.76
C SER A 23 11.06 32.24 16.28
N ALA A 24 10.76 31.24 15.44
CA ALA A 24 10.50 31.39 14.00
C ALA A 24 9.00 31.51 13.63
N ALA A 25 8.07 31.38 14.59
CA ALA A 25 6.64 31.43 14.31
C ALA A 25 6.18 32.81 13.79
N SER A 26 5.26 32.80 12.82
CA SER A 26 4.63 34.01 12.27
C SER A 26 3.09 33.85 12.21
N PRO A 27 2.32 34.61 13.01
CA PRO A 27 2.78 35.61 13.98
C PRO A 27 3.48 34.96 15.19
N ARG A 28 4.47 35.66 15.77
CA ARG A 28 5.07 35.27 17.06
C ARG A 28 3.99 35.26 18.15
N LEU A 29 4.18 34.39 19.14
CA LEU A 29 3.30 34.29 20.29
C LEU A 29 3.31 35.59 21.11
N ASP A 30 2.14 36.20 21.31
CA ASP A 30 2.00 37.37 22.18
C ASP A 30 2.04 36.96 23.66
N LEU A 31 3.23 37.04 24.26
CA LEU A 31 3.45 36.70 25.68
C LEU A 31 2.64 37.57 26.64
N LYS A 32 2.24 38.78 26.27
CA LYS A 32 1.37 39.59 27.13
C LYS A 32 0.01 38.92 27.27
N SER A 33 -0.58 38.48 26.15
CA SER A 33 -1.85 37.73 26.17
C SER A 33 -1.74 36.37 26.86
N VAL A 34 -0.54 35.76 26.89
CA VAL A 34 -0.31 34.50 27.60
C VAL A 34 -0.44 34.71 29.11
N PHE A 35 0.25 35.69 29.67
CA PHE A 35 0.32 35.87 31.13
C PHE A 35 -0.81 36.72 31.72
N TRP A 36 -1.43 37.59 30.91
CA TRP A 36 -2.42 38.55 31.36
C TRP A 36 -3.80 38.31 30.74
N ASN A 37 -4.84 38.52 31.54
CA ASN A 37 -6.21 38.70 31.07
C ASN A 37 -6.38 40.10 30.46
N ALA A 38 -7.44 40.28 29.67
CA ALA A 38 -7.74 41.57 29.03
C ALA A 38 -8.05 42.69 30.05
N ASP A 39 -8.50 42.34 31.25
CA ASP A 39 -8.76 43.25 32.36
C ASP A 39 -7.51 43.62 33.18
N GLY A 40 -6.35 43.08 32.81
CA GLY A 40 -5.07 43.31 33.49
C GLY A 40 -4.83 42.43 34.72
N SER A 41 -5.71 41.46 35.02
CA SER A 41 -5.45 40.44 36.02
C SER A 41 -4.48 39.36 35.48
N GLY A 42 -3.69 38.77 36.37
CA GLY A 42 -2.77 37.69 35.99
C GLY A 42 -3.45 36.33 35.89
N LYS A 43 -2.97 35.46 34.99
CA LYS A 43 -3.57 34.13 34.71
C LYS A 43 -3.00 32.95 35.51
N TYR A 44 -1.71 32.97 35.83
CA TYR A 44 -0.98 31.82 36.37
C TYR A 44 -0.40 32.08 37.77
N ARG A 45 -0.54 31.14 38.72
CA ARG A 45 0.07 31.29 40.05
C ARG A 45 1.60 31.09 40.10
N GLY A 46 2.19 30.63 39.02
CA GLY A 46 3.62 30.41 38.86
C GLY A 46 3.90 29.84 37.47
N TYR A 47 5.16 29.81 37.06
CA TYR A 47 5.52 29.23 35.78
C TYR A 47 6.88 28.53 35.82
N TYR A 48 7.00 27.51 34.97
CA TYR A 48 8.25 26.83 34.69
C TYR A 48 8.83 27.32 33.37
N MET A 49 10.16 27.26 33.24
CA MET A 49 10.84 27.51 31.98
C MET A 49 11.89 26.42 31.72
N TYR A 50 11.76 25.73 30.58
CA TYR A 50 12.74 24.72 30.14
C TYR A 50 12.77 24.57 28.61
N PRO A 51 13.96 24.68 27.98
CA PRO A 51 15.19 25.26 28.55
C PRO A 51 14.97 26.73 28.96
N ASN A 52 15.97 27.37 29.58
CA ASN A 52 15.87 28.78 29.98
C ASN A 52 15.82 29.73 28.76
N LEU A 53 14.62 29.93 28.20
CA LEU A 53 14.34 30.74 27.01
C LEU A 53 14.91 32.17 27.10
N GLU A 54 14.94 32.74 28.30
CA GLU A 54 15.50 34.08 28.54
C GLU A 54 17.00 34.16 28.25
N ALA A 55 17.76 33.09 28.50
CA ALA A 55 19.22 33.09 28.40
C ALA A 55 19.76 32.46 27.11
N ILE A 56 19.00 31.57 26.48
CA ILE A 56 19.41 30.94 25.21
C ILE A 56 19.15 31.82 23.98
N GLY A 57 18.42 32.93 24.14
CA GLY A 57 18.23 33.94 23.11
C GLY A 57 17.02 33.74 22.20
N ASP A 58 16.06 32.89 22.59
CA ASP A 58 14.80 32.76 21.84
C ASP A 58 13.81 33.90 22.12
N LEU A 59 13.95 34.56 23.27
CA LEU A 59 13.17 35.73 23.66
C LEU A 59 13.92 37.02 23.36
N THR A 60 13.21 38.00 22.81
CA THR A 60 13.67 39.38 22.70
C THR A 60 13.71 40.05 24.07
N LYS A 61 14.45 41.16 24.18
CA LYS A 61 14.52 41.95 25.42
C LYS A 61 13.14 42.37 25.94
N ALA A 62 12.21 42.76 25.05
CA ALA A 62 10.87 43.19 25.43
C ALA A 62 10.00 42.04 25.95
N GLU A 63 10.16 40.84 25.39
CA GLU A 63 9.47 39.63 25.83
C GLU A 63 9.96 39.17 27.21
N VAL A 64 11.28 39.19 27.45
CA VAL A 64 11.84 38.92 28.78
C VAL A 64 11.28 39.90 29.82
N LEU A 65 11.28 41.19 29.50
CA LEU A 65 10.72 42.23 30.38
C LEU A 65 9.20 42.05 30.59
N THR A 66 8.47 41.50 29.62
CA THR A 66 7.03 41.20 29.76
C THR A 66 6.79 40.09 30.79
N ILE A 67 7.61 39.04 30.77
CA ILE A 67 7.54 37.94 31.75
C ILE A 67 7.96 38.45 33.14
N TRP A 68 8.97 39.31 33.21
CA TRP A 68 9.44 39.87 34.48
C TRP A 68 8.44 40.85 35.09
N ASP A 69 7.82 41.71 34.26
CA ASP A 69 6.74 42.61 34.68
C ASP A 69 5.56 41.82 35.28
N TYR A 70 5.24 40.65 34.70
CA TYR A 70 4.26 39.73 35.26
C TYR A 70 4.61 39.29 36.67
N GLN A 71 5.83 38.79 36.89
CA GLN A 71 6.29 38.39 38.23
C GLN A 71 6.27 39.54 39.23
N ALA A 72 6.82 40.69 38.87
CA ALA A 72 6.96 41.83 39.76
C ALA A 72 5.59 42.38 40.21
N LYS A 73 4.60 42.42 39.30
CA LYS A 73 3.27 42.96 39.60
C LYS A 73 2.34 41.97 40.30
N THR A 74 2.52 40.68 40.09
CA THR A 74 1.60 39.65 40.61
C THR A 74 2.16 38.89 41.82
N GLY A 75 3.45 39.05 42.13
CA GLY A 75 4.14 38.32 43.21
C GLY A 75 4.38 36.84 42.88
N VAL A 76 4.17 36.40 41.63
CA VAL A 76 4.33 35.00 41.27
C VAL A 76 5.79 34.59 41.16
N ARG A 77 6.08 33.39 41.68
CA ARG A 77 7.40 32.76 41.61
C ARG A 77 7.57 32.00 40.31
N SER A 78 8.83 31.78 39.92
CA SER A 78 9.18 30.97 38.75
C SER A 78 10.23 29.92 39.05
N ALA A 79 10.21 28.82 38.29
CA ALA A 79 11.21 27.77 38.36
C ALA A 79 11.85 27.52 36.99
N LYS A 80 13.17 27.39 36.95
CA LYS A 80 13.93 27.29 35.68
C LYS A 80 14.92 26.13 35.75
N PHE A 81 14.97 25.33 34.69
CA PHE A 81 15.89 24.19 34.54
C PHE A 81 16.81 24.42 33.33
N GLY A 82 17.97 23.76 33.30
CA GLY A 82 18.98 23.96 32.25
C GLY A 82 19.51 25.39 32.20
N VAL A 83 19.69 26.02 33.37
CA VAL A 83 20.03 27.44 33.48
C VAL A 83 21.54 27.64 33.56
N TRP A 84 22.07 28.64 32.85
CA TRP A 84 23.44 29.08 33.06
C TRP A 84 23.62 29.73 34.43
N VAL A 85 24.61 29.28 35.20
CA VAL A 85 24.77 29.66 36.62
C VAL A 85 24.99 31.17 36.87
N THR A 86 25.52 31.89 35.89
CA THR A 86 25.68 33.35 35.95
C THR A 86 24.35 34.08 36.00
N THR A 87 23.29 33.54 35.39
CA THR A 87 21.94 34.12 35.47
C THR A 87 21.28 33.85 36.82
N LEU A 88 21.90 33.00 37.66
CA LEU A 88 21.49 32.71 39.04
C LEU A 88 22.45 33.32 40.07
N GLY A 89 23.36 34.20 39.65
CA GLY A 89 24.18 35.00 40.56
C GLY A 89 25.46 34.31 41.05
N PHE A 90 26.05 33.40 40.29
CA PHE A 90 27.36 32.81 40.60
C PHE A 90 28.25 32.69 39.37
N TYR A 91 29.56 32.82 39.55
CA TYR A 91 30.52 32.44 38.50
C TYR A 91 30.54 30.92 38.30
N PRO A 92 30.72 30.42 37.07
CA PRO A 92 30.86 29.00 36.82
C PRO A 92 32.15 28.48 37.46
N LYS A 93 32.04 27.36 38.16
CA LYS A 93 33.19 26.70 38.81
C LYS A 93 34.03 25.90 37.83
N PHE A 94 33.38 25.24 36.88
CA PHE A 94 33.98 24.50 35.78
C PHE A 94 32.98 24.37 34.63
N ASP A 95 33.52 24.15 33.43
CA ASP A 95 32.74 23.97 32.21
C ASP A 95 31.91 22.68 32.24
N ALA A 96 30.86 22.68 31.43
CA ALA A 96 29.78 21.75 31.58
C ALA A 96 30.16 20.28 31.34
N SER A 97 29.67 19.39 32.20
CA SER A 97 30.01 17.97 32.15
C SER A 97 28.83 17.07 32.55
N GLY A 98 28.50 16.07 31.72
CA GLY A 98 27.47 15.06 32.03
C GLY A 98 28.02 13.68 32.42
N SER A 99 29.34 13.48 32.36
CA SER A 99 29.97 12.15 32.47
C SER A 99 30.30 11.70 33.89
N GLN A 100 30.28 12.61 34.87
CA GLN A 100 30.65 12.31 36.25
C GLN A 100 29.42 12.04 37.10
N GLU A 101 29.49 10.98 37.88
CA GLU A 101 28.45 10.57 38.83
C GLU A 101 28.70 11.26 40.18
N LEU A 102 28.02 12.37 40.42
CA LEU A 102 28.13 13.12 41.69
C LEU A 102 26.80 13.08 42.43
N GLY A 103 26.87 12.82 43.74
CA GLY A 103 25.73 13.02 44.62
C GLY A 103 25.36 14.49 44.72
N MET A 104 24.08 14.77 44.95
CA MET A 104 23.56 16.10 45.23
C MET A 104 22.87 16.11 46.60
N GLN A 105 22.88 17.25 47.26
CA GLN A 105 22.28 17.43 48.58
C GLN A 105 21.58 18.78 48.71
N PHE A 106 20.44 18.78 49.38
CA PHE A 106 19.81 20.02 49.83
C PHE A 106 20.64 20.65 50.95
N THR A 107 20.74 21.97 50.91
CA THR A 107 21.33 22.73 52.01
C THR A 107 20.30 22.90 53.14
N PRO A 108 20.72 23.23 54.38
CA PRO A 108 19.80 23.52 55.47
C PRO A 108 18.84 24.71 55.22
N VAL A 109 19.16 25.56 54.25
CA VAL A 109 18.35 26.73 53.86
C VAL A 109 17.47 26.47 52.64
N ALA A 110 17.45 25.23 52.12
CA ALA A 110 16.60 24.87 50.99
C ALA A 110 15.11 25.05 51.37
N PRO A 111 14.29 25.73 50.54
CA PRO A 111 12.90 26.00 50.86
C PRO A 111 12.03 24.77 50.54
N LEU A 112 12.20 23.70 51.33
CA LEU A 112 11.49 22.43 51.15
C LEU A 112 10.00 22.53 51.51
N GLY A 113 9.60 23.56 52.25
CA GLY A 113 8.20 23.91 52.48
C GLY A 113 7.34 22.74 52.97
N THR A 114 6.22 22.52 52.29
CA THR A 114 5.26 21.42 52.53
C THR A 114 5.39 20.30 51.50
N SER A 115 6.53 20.23 50.79
CA SER A 115 6.75 19.23 49.72
C SER A 115 6.93 17.78 50.20
N ASP A 116 6.95 17.54 51.52
CA ASP A 116 7.28 16.25 52.14
C ASP A 116 8.68 15.67 51.73
N VAL A 117 9.50 16.45 51.02
CA VAL A 117 10.87 16.07 50.66
C VAL A 117 11.80 16.37 51.83
N PRO A 118 12.48 15.37 52.43
CA PRO A 118 13.41 15.62 53.51
C PRO A 118 14.71 16.25 52.99
N VAL A 119 15.38 17.06 53.82
CA VAL A 119 16.71 17.63 53.50
C VAL A 119 17.77 16.57 53.19
N THR A 120 17.56 15.34 53.66
CA THR A 120 18.40 14.15 53.44
C THR A 120 18.04 13.37 52.18
N ALA A 121 17.13 13.86 51.33
CA ALA A 121 16.74 13.17 50.10
C ALA A 121 17.97 12.83 49.23
N ALA A 122 18.05 11.57 48.79
CA ALA A 122 19.14 11.09 47.96
C ALA A 122 18.99 11.61 46.53
N LEU A 123 19.76 12.65 46.19
CA LEU A 123 19.79 13.23 44.85
C LEU A 123 21.09 12.83 44.12
N THR A 124 21.02 12.72 42.80
CA THR A 124 22.18 12.36 41.97
C THR A 124 22.20 13.15 40.66
N ALA A 125 23.40 13.53 40.23
CA ALA A 125 23.64 14.18 38.95
C ALA A 125 23.92 13.19 37.82
N LYS A 126 23.68 11.90 38.05
CA LYS A 126 23.78 10.81 37.07
C LYS A 126 23.14 11.18 35.75
N GLY A 127 23.93 11.25 34.68
CA GLY A 127 23.45 11.53 33.32
C GLY A 127 22.84 12.91 33.09
N LEU A 128 22.97 13.85 34.03
CA LEU A 128 22.47 15.22 33.90
C LEU A 128 23.62 16.16 33.53
N TRP A 129 23.55 16.77 32.34
CA TRP A 129 24.45 17.84 31.93
C TRP A 129 24.24 19.06 32.83
N ARG A 130 25.33 19.76 33.21
CA ARG A 130 25.27 20.84 34.21
C ARG A 130 26.45 21.80 34.16
N THR A 131 26.24 23.03 34.62
CA THR A 131 27.27 24.07 34.82
C THR A 131 27.28 24.57 36.27
N PRO A 132 28.02 23.93 37.19
CA PRO A 132 27.94 24.27 38.61
C PRO A 132 28.53 25.64 38.96
N GLY A 133 27.94 26.30 39.96
CA GLY A 133 28.41 27.60 40.45
C GLY A 133 29.49 27.47 41.53
N ASP A 134 30.39 28.45 41.58
CA ASP A 134 31.38 28.59 42.65
C ASP A 134 30.80 29.36 43.84
N ALA A 135 30.63 28.68 44.97
CA ALA A 135 30.11 29.27 46.19
C ALA A 135 31.02 30.37 46.77
N ALA A 136 32.31 30.38 46.42
CA ALA A 136 33.25 31.42 46.85
C ALA A 136 33.11 32.72 46.01
N GLN A 137 32.35 32.69 44.92
CA GLN A 137 32.24 33.80 43.97
C GLN A 137 30.77 34.15 43.64
N PRO A 138 29.97 34.61 44.64
CA PRO A 138 28.64 35.14 44.37
C PRO A 138 28.72 36.45 43.56
N LEU A 139 27.76 36.63 42.67
CA LEU A 139 27.54 37.86 41.92
C LEU A 139 26.49 38.72 42.63
N THR A 140 26.64 40.04 42.54
CA THR A 140 25.64 41.01 43.03
C THR A 140 24.53 41.29 42.01
N THR A 141 24.69 40.79 40.78
CA THR A 141 23.72 40.94 39.68
C THR A 141 23.50 39.61 38.97
N CYS A 142 22.25 39.30 38.65
CA CYS A 142 21.87 38.08 37.94
C CYS A 142 21.63 38.43 36.47
N ALA A 143 22.72 38.65 35.75
CA ALA A 143 22.67 39.22 34.41
C ALA A 143 22.31 38.19 33.33
N ILE A 144 21.47 38.61 32.39
CA ILE A 144 21.14 37.87 31.18
C ILE A 144 21.74 38.60 29.98
N TRP A 145 22.54 37.86 29.22
CA TRP A 145 23.17 38.29 27.98
C TRP A 145 22.81 37.27 26.91
N ALA A 146 21.80 37.57 26.10
CA ALA A 146 21.31 36.67 25.05
C ALA A 146 21.39 37.35 23.68
N ASN A 147 21.41 36.56 22.59
CA ASN A 147 21.79 37.00 21.23
C ASN A 147 21.19 38.35 20.82
N ASP A 148 19.89 38.55 20.99
CA ASP A 148 19.17 39.76 20.55
C ASP A 148 19.46 41.01 21.39
N PHE A 149 20.12 40.87 22.55
CA PHE A 149 20.49 41.98 23.43
C PHE A 149 21.85 41.81 24.12
N ALA A 150 22.76 41.05 23.51
CA ALA A 150 24.07 40.69 24.08
C ALA A 150 24.95 41.90 24.43
N LEU A 151 24.75 43.05 23.77
CA LEU A 151 25.49 44.29 24.04
C LEU A 151 24.86 45.16 25.14
N THR A 152 23.55 45.03 25.38
CA THR A 152 22.85 45.90 26.34
C THR A 152 22.50 45.18 27.64
N GLY A 153 22.38 43.84 27.59
CA GLY A 153 22.05 42.99 28.73
C GLY A 153 20.76 43.34 29.45
N ILE A 154 20.42 42.50 30.41
CA ILE A 154 19.55 42.87 31.52
C ILE A 154 20.22 42.38 32.81
N ALA A 155 20.65 43.30 33.68
CA ALA A 155 21.44 42.99 34.87
C ALA A 155 20.75 43.49 36.15
N PRO A 156 19.64 42.87 36.58
CA PRO A 156 18.99 43.22 37.83
C PRO A 156 19.90 42.87 39.02
N GLY A 157 19.87 43.69 40.06
CA GLY A 157 20.44 43.31 41.35
C GLY A 157 19.70 42.10 41.91
N CYS A 158 20.46 41.17 42.49
CA CYS A 158 19.90 39.93 43.00
C CYS A 158 20.63 39.43 44.25
N LYS A 159 19.93 38.60 45.03
CA LYS A 159 20.43 37.93 46.23
C LYS A 159 20.26 36.42 46.05
N PRO A 160 21.29 35.73 45.54
CA PRO A 160 21.21 34.30 45.31
C PRO A 160 21.48 33.52 46.61
N THR A 161 20.65 32.51 46.87
CA THR A 161 20.74 31.62 48.05
C THR A 161 20.93 30.19 47.55
N PRO A 162 22.10 29.57 47.76
CA PRO A 162 22.33 28.18 47.38
C PRO A 162 21.38 27.25 48.14
N MET A 163 20.65 26.41 47.41
CA MET A 163 19.71 25.45 48.00
C MET A 163 20.06 23.99 47.69
N VAL A 164 20.74 23.72 46.56
CA VAL A 164 21.23 22.38 46.21
C VAL A 164 22.71 22.48 45.88
N THR A 165 23.50 21.59 46.45
CA THR A 165 24.94 21.47 46.19
C THR A 165 25.28 20.11 45.60
N LEU A 166 26.30 20.08 44.76
CA LEU A 166 26.99 18.87 44.33
C LEU A 166 28.03 18.52 45.38
N ASN A 167 28.10 17.23 45.71
CA ASN A 167 29.09 16.71 46.64
C ASN A 167 30.51 16.89 46.09
N ALA A 168 31.46 17.11 47.00
CA ALA A 168 32.87 17.08 46.64
C ALA A 168 33.31 15.65 46.33
N ASP A 169 34.09 15.48 45.28
CA ASP A 169 34.81 14.26 44.97
C ASP A 169 36.24 14.61 44.50
N PRO A 170 37.21 14.63 45.42
CA PRO A 170 38.60 14.95 45.09
C PRO A 170 39.22 13.99 44.07
N THR A 171 38.66 12.78 43.87
CA THR A 171 39.18 11.79 42.92
C THR A 171 38.97 12.21 41.47
N LEU A 172 38.01 13.10 41.21
CA LEU A 172 37.69 13.62 39.87
C LEU A 172 38.53 14.86 39.49
N GLY A 173 39.42 15.33 40.37
CA GLY A 173 40.32 16.46 40.14
C GLY A 173 40.02 17.67 41.03
N THR A 174 40.90 18.67 40.97
CA THR A 174 40.86 19.86 41.86
C THR A 174 39.57 20.67 41.74
N ALA A 175 38.93 20.69 40.57
CA ALA A 175 37.64 21.35 40.34
C ALA A 175 36.48 20.75 41.17
N PHE A 176 36.56 19.46 41.51
CA PHE A 176 35.55 18.71 42.27
C PHE A 176 35.92 18.53 43.75
N ALA A 177 37.10 19.01 44.18
CA ALA A 177 37.60 18.81 45.54
C ALA A 177 36.79 19.53 46.62
N VAL A 178 35.93 20.47 46.25
CA VAL A 178 35.01 21.19 47.14
C VAL A 178 33.60 21.17 46.57
N PRO A 179 32.55 21.30 47.39
CA PRO A 179 31.17 21.34 46.90
C PRO A 179 30.94 22.49 45.92
N SER A 180 29.98 22.33 45.01
CA SER A 180 29.59 23.36 44.04
C SER A 180 28.09 23.53 43.99
N ILE A 181 27.62 24.70 43.56
CA ILE A 181 26.20 25.05 43.59
C ILE A 181 25.52 24.48 42.35
N THR A 182 24.39 23.81 42.54
CA THR A 182 23.61 23.26 41.42
C THR A 182 22.13 23.63 41.44
N GLY A 183 21.65 24.19 42.54
CA GLY A 183 20.32 24.77 42.67
C GLY A 183 20.34 26.00 43.55
N VAL A 184 19.63 27.05 43.15
CA VAL A 184 19.64 28.38 43.78
C VAL A 184 18.22 28.93 43.86
N THR A 185 17.87 29.59 44.97
CA THR A 185 16.76 30.56 44.96
C THR A 185 17.31 31.97 44.86
N VAL A 186 16.71 32.78 43.99
CA VAL A 186 17.16 34.13 43.67
C VAL A 186 16.04 35.10 44.00
N ALA A 187 16.30 36.03 44.91
CA ALA A 187 15.44 37.20 45.14
C ALA A 187 16.03 38.39 44.38
N TYR A 188 15.22 39.05 43.55
CA TYR A 188 15.63 40.22 42.77
C TYR A 188 15.20 41.51 43.48
N ASP A 189 15.91 42.61 43.22
CA ASP A 189 15.61 43.92 43.84
C ASP A 189 14.25 44.49 43.41
N ASP A 190 13.70 44.02 42.29
CA ASP A 190 12.37 44.37 41.77
C ASP A 190 11.24 43.51 42.35
N GLY A 191 11.52 42.70 43.37
CA GLY A 191 10.55 41.86 44.08
C GLY A 191 10.28 40.50 43.43
N ARG A 192 10.91 40.20 42.28
CA ARG A 192 10.79 38.87 41.67
C ARG A 192 11.53 37.81 42.48
N GLU A 193 11.05 36.57 42.39
CA GLU A 193 11.71 35.41 42.97
C GLU A 193 11.76 34.26 41.93
N THR A 194 12.92 33.60 41.82
CA THR A 194 13.13 32.45 40.94
C THR A 194 13.88 31.33 41.63
N MET A 195 13.45 30.09 41.42
CA MET A 195 14.21 28.89 41.72
C MET A 195 14.90 28.39 40.45
N GLY A 196 16.21 28.30 40.45
CA GLY A 196 17.00 27.92 39.27
C GLY A 196 17.84 26.68 39.50
N PHE A 197 17.85 25.79 38.52
CA PHE A 197 18.67 24.59 38.48
C PHE A 197 19.61 24.65 37.28
N VAL A 198 20.90 24.46 37.53
CA VAL A 198 21.96 24.62 36.51
C VAL A 198 22.24 23.34 35.72
N HIS A 199 21.35 22.35 35.85
CA HIS A 199 21.41 21.09 35.15
C HIS A 199 20.19 20.90 34.26
N ASP A 200 20.38 20.17 33.17
CA ASP A 200 19.27 19.70 32.34
C ASP A 200 18.41 18.71 33.11
N CYS A 201 17.20 18.47 32.60
CA CYS A 201 16.28 17.52 33.21
C CYS A 201 15.57 16.62 32.21
N ALA A 202 15.22 15.43 32.70
CA ALA A 202 14.55 14.39 31.94
C ALA A 202 13.66 13.55 32.86
N ALA A 203 12.58 12.98 32.31
CA ALA A 203 11.58 12.23 33.08
C ALA A 203 12.11 10.92 33.68
N TRP A 204 13.22 10.38 33.16
CA TRP A 204 13.85 9.19 33.75
C TRP A 204 14.61 9.49 35.05
N SER A 205 14.92 10.75 35.35
CA SER A 205 15.72 11.13 36.52
C SER A 205 14.82 11.36 37.74
N PRO A 206 14.93 10.54 38.81
CA PRO A 206 14.19 10.78 40.05
C PRO A 206 14.53 12.14 40.65
N THR A 207 15.78 12.60 40.50
CA THR A 207 16.18 13.92 40.97
C THR A 207 15.42 15.04 40.27
N CYS A 208 15.20 14.95 38.96
CA CYS A 208 14.40 15.96 38.25
C CYS A 208 12.94 16.00 38.71
N LEU A 209 12.34 14.83 38.97
CA LEU A 209 10.99 14.75 39.52
C LEU A 209 10.92 15.35 40.93
N THR A 210 11.89 15.04 41.80
CA THR A 210 11.98 15.60 43.16
C THR A 210 12.17 17.12 43.15
N LEU A 211 13.08 17.64 42.30
CA LEU A 211 13.34 19.07 42.22
C LEU A 211 12.17 19.84 41.60
N ALA A 212 11.47 19.25 40.63
CA ALA A 212 10.22 19.79 40.11
C ALA A 212 9.14 19.86 41.19
N HIS A 213 9.05 18.84 42.05
CA HIS A 213 8.06 18.80 43.13
C HIS A 213 8.34 19.87 44.20
N VAL A 214 9.60 20.02 44.62
CA VAL A 214 10.03 21.10 45.53
C VAL A 214 9.75 22.48 44.92
N ALA A 215 10.02 22.66 43.63
CA ALA A 215 9.70 23.90 42.94
C ALA A 215 8.19 24.18 42.89
N ALA A 216 7.38 23.15 42.67
CA ALA A 216 5.92 23.27 42.64
C ALA A 216 5.36 23.73 43.99
N ASP A 217 5.82 23.12 45.08
CA ASP A 217 5.44 23.50 46.44
C ASP A 217 5.88 24.94 46.76
N TRP A 218 7.13 25.29 46.46
CA TRP A 218 7.67 26.61 46.71
C TRP A 218 6.92 27.72 45.96
N MET A 219 6.55 27.47 44.70
CA MET A 219 5.74 28.41 43.92
C MET A 219 4.31 28.52 44.43
N ARG A 220 3.69 27.40 44.83
CA ARG A 220 2.34 27.36 45.42
C ARG A 220 2.24 28.22 46.69
N ASN A 221 3.32 28.21 47.48
CA ASN A 221 3.45 28.90 48.76
C ASN A 221 4.03 30.34 48.63
N ALA A 222 3.96 30.96 47.45
CA ALA A 222 4.36 32.35 47.25
C ALA A 222 3.47 33.31 48.08
N PRO A 223 4.06 34.22 48.89
CA PRO A 223 3.30 35.21 49.64
C PRO A 223 2.75 36.29 48.71
N ASN A 224 1.53 36.78 48.97
CA ASN A 224 0.92 37.93 48.30
C ASN A 224 0.72 37.80 46.77
N VAL A 225 0.33 36.61 46.28
CA VAL A 225 0.02 36.42 44.86
C VAL A 225 -1.31 37.05 44.46
N THR A 226 -1.27 37.97 43.50
CA THR A 226 -2.43 38.68 42.93
C THR A 226 -2.72 38.21 41.50
N VAL A 227 -3.48 37.12 41.38
CA VAL A 227 -3.95 36.56 40.10
C VAL A 227 -5.44 36.25 40.17
N ASP A 228 -6.12 36.27 39.03
CA ASP A 228 -7.52 35.84 38.96
C ASP A 228 -7.61 34.31 38.93
N ALA A 229 -7.91 33.72 40.08
CA ALA A 229 -8.06 32.27 40.22
C ALA A 229 -9.47 31.76 39.82
N SER A 230 -10.39 32.65 39.40
CA SER A 230 -11.77 32.29 39.07
C SER A 230 -11.93 31.76 37.64
N THR A 231 -10.99 32.05 36.75
CA THR A 231 -10.92 31.43 35.42
C THR A 231 -10.14 30.13 35.51
N VAL A 232 -10.84 29.01 35.71
CA VAL A 232 -10.26 27.69 35.39
C VAL A 232 -9.87 27.74 33.92
N PRO A 233 -8.59 27.54 33.55
CA PRO A 233 -8.21 27.48 32.15
C PRO A 233 -9.06 26.41 31.47
N VAL A 234 -9.85 26.80 30.47
CA VAL A 234 -10.47 25.83 29.57
C VAL A 234 -9.31 25.05 28.97
N LYS A 235 -9.20 23.75 29.31
CA LYS A 235 -8.24 22.83 28.69
C LYS A 235 -8.19 23.18 27.19
N PRO A 236 -7.04 23.61 26.64
CA PRO A 236 -6.95 23.95 25.23
C PRO A 236 -7.63 22.84 24.44
N PRO A 237 -8.58 23.16 23.53
CA PRO A 237 -9.27 22.13 22.78
C PRO A 237 -8.19 21.23 22.17
N ALA A 238 -8.32 19.92 22.42
CA ALA A 238 -7.34 18.97 21.92
C ALA A 238 -7.16 19.21 20.42
N LYS A 239 -5.91 19.40 19.99
CA LYS A 239 -5.63 19.70 18.59
C LYS A 239 -6.01 18.51 17.74
N ASN A 240 -6.48 18.78 16.53
CA ASN A 240 -6.70 17.73 15.55
C ASN A 240 -5.37 17.06 15.23
N VAL A 241 -5.38 15.73 15.12
CA VAL A 241 -4.25 14.95 14.64
C VAL A 241 -4.23 15.06 13.12
N VAL A 242 -3.12 15.55 12.57
CA VAL A 242 -2.91 15.61 11.11
C VAL A 242 -1.84 14.59 10.75
N MET A 243 -2.12 13.78 9.73
CA MET A 243 -1.17 12.79 9.24
C MET A 243 -1.37 12.47 7.77
N ASP A 244 -0.28 12.11 7.10
CA ASP A 244 -0.30 11.59 5.74
C ASP A 244 -0.86 10.17 5.75
N HIS A 245 -1.83 9.91 4.87
CA HIS A 245 -2.48 8.62 4.73
C HIS A 245 -1.66 7.70 3.83
N ARG A 246 -0.57 7.21 4.41
CA ARG A 246 0.47 6.42 3.76
C ARG A 246 0.89 5.27 4.66
N VAL A 247 1.23 4.14 4.06
CA VAL A 247 1.70 2.93 4.77
C VAL A 247 3.23 2.91 4.83
N LEU A 248 3.81 2.68 6.00
CA LEU A 248 5.23 2.40 6.13
C LEU A 248 5.47 0.88 6.21
N VAL A 249 6.25 0.31 5.29
CA VAL A 249 6.76 -1.07 5.39
C VAL A 249 8.19 -1.01 5.91
N LEU A 250 8.40 -1.47 7.14
CA LEU A 250 9.71 -1.59 7.77
C LEU A 250 10.20 -3.04 7.67
N THR A 251 11.36 -3.22 7.07
CA THR A 251 12.04 -4.50 6.95
C THR A 251 13.55 -4.31 7.14
N VAL A 252 14.37 -5.32 6.85
CA VAL A 252 15.83 -5.27 6.99
C VAL A 252 16.53 -5.44 5.64
N PRO A 253 17.80 -5.01 5.48
CA PRO A 253 18.57 -5.26 4.26
C PRO A 253 18.56 -6.73 3.85
N GLY A 254 18.41 -6.99 2.55
CA GLY A 254 18.39 -8.36 1.98
C GLY A 254 17.08 -9.14 2.18
N PHE A 255 16.14 -8.66 2.99
CA PHE A 255 14.85 -9.33 3.17
C PHE A 255 13.89 -9.03 2.01
N THR A 256 13.28 -10.08 1.43
CA THR A 256 12.46 -9.98 0.21
C THR A 256 11.02 -10.46 0.37
N ALA A 257 10.65 -11.06 1.50
CA ALA A 257 9.32 -11.65 1.71
C ALA A 257 8.21 -10.61 1.96
N THR A 258 8.47 -9.32 1.76
CA THR A 258 7.47 -8.24 1.80
C THR A 258 6.66 -8.13 0.50
N ASP A 259 7.05 -8.88 -0.53
CA ASP A 259 6.50 -8.84 -1.89
C ASP A 259 4.98 -9.01 -1.94
N PHE A 260 4.37 -9.81 -1.05
CA PHE A 260 2.92 -10.05 -1.06
C PHE A 260 2.13 -8.83 -0.60
N LEU A 261 2.67 -8.07 0.35
CA LEU A 261 2.07 -6.81 0.83
C LEU A 261 2.27 -5.70 -0.18
N GLU A 262 3.48 -5.59 -0.73
CA GLU A 262 3.80 -4.61 -1.78
C GLU A 262 2.90 -4.82 -2.99
N ARG A 263 2.69 -6.08 -3.41
CA ARG A 263 1.75 -6.41 -4.49
C ARG A 263 0.35 -5.89 -4.18
N THR A 264 -0.18 -6.16 -3.00
CA THR A 264 -1.53 -5.71 -2.62
C THR A 264 -1.64 -4.19 -2.55
N LEU A 265 -0.68 -3.51 -1.91
CA LEU A 265 -0.67 -2.03 -1.83
C LEU A 265 -0.59 -1.40 -3.23
N ARG A 266 0.28 -1.91 -4.11
CA ARG A 266 0.38 -1.48 -5.52
C ARG A 266 -0.89 -1.78 -6.32
N ALA A 267 -1.56 -2.89 -6.03
CA ALA A 267 -2.80 -3.29 -6.67
C ALA A 267 -3.90 -2.25 -6.37
N TYR A 268 -4.10 -1.89 -5.10
CA TYR A 268 -5.03 -0.81 -4.70
C TYR A 268 -4.61 0.54 -5.29
N GLY A 269 -3.30 0.79 -5.38
CA GLY A 269 -2.73 2.12 -5.60
C GLY A 269 -2.53 2.90 -4.30
N THR A 270 -2.48 2.21 -3.15
CA THR A 270 -2.26 2.82 -1.84
C THR A 270 -0.81 3.29 -1.73
N PRO A 271 -0.56 4.58 -1.42
CA PRO A 271 0.79 5.08 -1.19
C PRO A 271 1.47 4.33 -0.04
N TYR A 272 2.71 3.91 -0.26
CA TYR A 272 3.53 3.29 0.77
C TYR A 272 5.00 3.68 0.62
N ASP A 273 5.77 3.52 1.69
CA ASP A 273 7.23 3.52 1.68
C ASP A 273 7.74 2.16 2.10
N LEU A 274 8.83 1.70 1.49
CA LEU A 274 9.57 0.53 1.94
C LEU A 274 10.93 1.00 2.48
N TYR A 275 11.11 0.91 3.79
CA TYR A 275 12.37 1.20 4.45
C TYR A 275 13.04 -0.08 4.94
N ARG A 276 14.29 -0.29 4.49
CA ARG A 276 15.16 -1.37 4.95
C ARG A 276 16.02 -0.83 6.08
N PHE A 277 15.59 -1.04 7.30
CA PHE A 277 16.27 -0.60 8.51
C PHE A 277 17.54 -1.42 8.71
N ASP A 278 18.68 -0.80 8.48
CA ASP A 278 19.98 -1.38 8.78
C ASP A 278 20.40 -0.98 10.20
N LYS A 279 20.49 -1.97 11.09
CA LYS A 279 20.89 -1.73 12.47
C LYS A 279 22.37 -1.32 12.60
N ASP A 280 23.19 -1.63 11.60
CA ASP A 280 24.63 -1.40 11.62
C ASP A 280 25.03 -0.16 10.79
N ALA A 281 24.07 0.56 10.22
CA ALA A 281 24.32 1.79 9.46
C ALA A 281 24.86 2.94 10.34
N SER A 282 25.75 3.75 9.75
CA SER A 282 26.33 4.95 10.38
C SER A 282 26.27 6.16 9.42
N PRO A 283 25.51 7.22 9.73
CA PRO A 283 24.63 7.33 10.90
C PRO A 283 23.43 6.37 10.79
N ARG A 284 22.94 5.95 11.96
CA ARG A 284 21.74 5.14 12.08
C ARG A 284 20.50 5.97 11.70
N LEU A 285 19.47 5.34 11.15
CA LEU A 285 18.26 6.04 10.70
C LEU A 285 17.53 6.70 11.88
N ASP A 286 17.31 8.01 11.79
CA ASP A 286 16.50 8.75 12.77
C ASP A 286 15.01 8.42 12.59
N LEU A 287 14.45 7.67 13.54
CA LEU A 287 13.03 7.29 13.53
C LEU A 287 12.10 8.46 13.82
N GLN A 288 12.54 9.50 14.53
CA GLN A 288 11.73 10.70 14.75
C GLN A 288 11.55 11.43 13.41
N TRP A 289 12.64 11.61 12.66
CA TRP A 289 12.57 12.15 11.31
C TRP A 289 11.78 11.25 10.36
N LEU A 290 11.93 9.92 10.45
CA LEU A 290 11.17 9.00 9.59
C LEU A 290 9.66 9.16 9.80
N LEU A 291 9.20 9.25 11.06
CA LEU A 291 7.79 9.18 11.40
C LEU A 291 7.08 10.53 11.37
N TRP A 292 7.80 11.64 11.54
CA TRP A 292 7.21 12.98 11.65
C TRP A 292 7.66 13.92 10.54
N ASN A 293 6.74 14.77 10.09
CA ASN A 293 7.04 15.95 9.30
C ASN A 293 7.56 17.07 10.21
N ALA A 294 8.26 18.05 9.63
CA ALA A 294 8.81 19.19 10.37
C ALA A 294 7.73 20.06 11.04
N ASP A 295 6.50 20.06 10.49
CA ASP A 295 5.34 20.76 11.05
C ASP A 295 4.66 20.01 12.21
N GLY A 296 5.20 18.84 12.60
CA GLY A 296 4.64 17.99 13.65
C GLY A 296 3.48 17.09 13.21
N SER A 297 3.12 17.05 11.93
CA SER A 297 2.19 16.06 11.39
C SER A 297 2.84 14.69 11.21
N GLY A 298 2.05 13.61 11.32
CA GLY A 298 2.55 12.25 11.10
C GLY A 298 2.75 11.93 9.63
N LYS A 299 3.82 11.21 9.26
CA LYS A 299 4.09 10.78 7.87
C LYS A 299 3.35 9.52 7.43
N TYR A 300 2.82 8.76 8.39
CA TYR A 300 2.23 7.45 8.13
C TYR A 300 0.99 7.19 8.97
N SER A 301 -0.08 6.74 8.35
CA SER A 301 -1.31 6.37 9.03
C SER A 301 -1.28 4.94 9.58
N SER A 302 -0.33 4.13 9.11
CA SER A 302 -0.10 2.76 9.56
C SER A 302 1.31 2.29 9.21
N TYR A 303 1.77 1.24 9.87
CA TYR A 303 3.03 0.59 9.51
C TYR A 303 3.00 -0.93 9.65
N ILE A 304 3.86 -1.59 8.88
CA ILE A 304 4.04 -3.04 8.86
C ILE A 304 5.49 -3.35 9.19
N MET A 305 5.73 -4.38 10.00
CA MET A 305 7.05 -4.95 10.25
C MET A 305 7.07 -6.41 9.79
N TYR A 306 7.93 -6.71 8.82
CA TYR A 306 8.23 -8.10 8.46
C TYR A 306 9.74 -8.26 8.17
N PRO A 307 10.50 -8.94 9.03
CA PRO A 307 10.12 -9.56 10.30
C PRO A 307 9.78 -8.55 11.42
N ASN A 308 9.45 -9.01 12.62
CA ASN A 308 9.18 -8.14 13.77
C ASN A 308 10.49 -7.49 14.29
N LEU A 309 10.89 -6.36 13.72
CA LEU A 309 12.14 -5.65 14.02
C LEU A 309 12.32 -5.30 15.51
N GLU A 310 11.22 -5.00 16.22
CA GLU A 310 11.25 -4.70 17.66
C GLU A 310 11.73 -5.91 18.47
N ALA A 311 11.08 -7.07 18.26
CA ALA A 311 11.37 -8.26 19.05
C ALA A 311 12.67 -8.96 18.64
N LEU A 312 13.13 -8.77 17.40
CA LEU A 312 14.40 -9.30 16.92
C LEU A 312 15.62 -8.45 17.32
N GLY A 313 15.42 -7.31 17.98
CA GLY A 313 16.52 -6.44 18.40
C GLY A 313 17.18 -5.65 17.28
N HIS A 314 16.48 -5.46 16.15
CA HIS A 314 16.94 -4.51 15.14
C HIS A 314 16.79 -3.09 15.65
N LEU A 315 15.73 -2.81 16.42
CA LEU A 315 15.52 -1.53 17.11
C LEU A 315 16.01 -1.62 18.56
N THR A 316 16.65 -0.56 19.03
CA THR A 316 16.99 -0.36 20.44
C THR A 316 15.73 -0.07 21.27
N LYS A 317 15.81 -0.22 22.59
CA LYS A 317 14.69 0.07 23.50
C LYS A 317 14.18 1.51 23.36
N ALA A 318 15.08 2.47 23.14
CA ALA A 318 14.71 3.88 22.93
C ALA A 318 13.96 4.09 21.60
N GLU A 319 14.40 3.42 20.53
CA GLU A 319 13.74 3.47 19.23
C GLU A 319 12.35 2.81 19.23
N VAL A 320 12.20 1.69 19.93
CA VAL A 320 10.88 1.08 20.17
C VAL A 320 9.95 2.08 20.84
N ALA A 321 10.43 2.83 21.84
CA ALA A 321 9.64 3.85 22.51
C ALA A 321 9.23 5.01 21.58
N ILE A 322 10.08 5.41 20.62
CA ILE A 322 9.75 6.42 19.59
C ILE A 322 8.59 5.93 18.70
N VAL A 323 8.67 4.69 18.21
CA VAL A 323 7.63 4.09 17.37
C VAL A 323 6.31 3.96 18.14
N TRP A 324 6.36 3.58 19.42
CA TRP A 324 5.17 3.44 20.25
C TRP A 324 4.55 4.80 20.60
N ASP A 325 5.36 5.82 20.86
CA ASP A 325 4.89 7.19 21.05
C ASP A 325 4.18 7.72 19.80
N TYR A 326 4.72 7.42 18.61
CA TYR A 326 4.06 7.71 17.34
C TYR A 326 2.66 7.11 17.25
N GLN A 327 2.50 5.80 17.55
CA GLN A 327 1.19 5.15 17.56
C GLN A 327 0.20 5.82 18.50
N LYS A 328 0.65 6.19 19.71
CA LYS A 328 -0.22 6.84 20.71
C LYS A 328 -0.71 8.20 20.25
N LYS A 329 0.15 8.98 19.59
CA LYS A 329 -0.18 10.34 19.15
C LYS A 329 -0.99 10.38 17.86
N THR A 330 -0.85 9.39 16.99
CA THR A 330 -1.50 9.39 15.67
C THR A 330 -2.65 8.38 15.55
N GLY A 331 -2.70 7.39 16.44
CA GLY A 331 -3.60 6.26 16.27
C GLY A 331 -3.19 5.29 15.18
N ALA A 332 -1.97 5.39 14.66
CA ALA A 332 -1.47 4.51 13.63
C ALA A 332 -1.45 3.04 14.11
N ARG A 333 -2.06 2.16 13.32
CA ARG A 333 -2.06 0.72 13.57
C ARG A 333 -0.81 0.06 13.03
N SER A 334 -0.29 -0.91 13.77
CA SER A 334 0.87 -1.70 13.37
C SER A 334 0.48 -3.10 12.92
N VAL A 335 1.15 -3.66 11.93
CA VAL A 335 0.99 -5.08 11.54
C VAL A 335 2.32 -5.81 11.60
N LYS A 336 2.32 -7.05 12.09
CA LYS A 336 3.53 -7.86 12.27
C LYS A 336 3.37 -9.24 11.63
N PHE A 337 4.35 -9.63 10.82
CA PHE A 337 4.45 -11.00 10.28
C PHE A 337 5.67 -11.70 10.88
N ALA A 338 5.62 -13.04 10.92
CA ALA A 338 6.58 -13.87 11.65
C ALA A 338 6.85 -13.37 13.08
N ALA A 339 5.80 -12.94 13.78
CA ALA A 339 5.92 -12.63 15.19
C ALA A 339 6.11 -13.91 16.00
N TRP A 340 6.88 -13.86 17.08
CA TRP A 340 6.93 -14.97 18.03
C TRP A 340 5.69 -14.91 18.95
N PRO A 341 5.03 -16.05 19.28
CA PRO A 341 3.78 -16.06 20.04
C PRO A 341 3.78 -15.21 21.32
N SER A 342 4.85 -15.26 22.12
CA SER A 342 4.90 -14.53 23.39
C SER A 342 5.00 -13.01 23.21
N ASN A 343 5.49 -12.53 22.06
CA ASN A 343 5.49 -11.10 21.75
C ASN A 343 4.09 -10.56 21.47
N VAL A 344 3.11 -11.44 21.27
CA VAL A 344 1.75 -11.11 20.85
C VAL A 344 0.70 -11.76 21.75
N GLY A 345 1.11 -12.09 22.98
CA GLY A 345 0.20 -12.47 24.06
C GLY A 345 -0.20 -13.95 24.07
N TRP A 346 0.63 -14.85 23.54
CA TRP A 346 0.37 -16.30 23.58
C TRP A 346 1.60 -17.10 24.01
N GLU A 347 1.40 -18.19 24.74
CA GLU A 347 2.48 -19.16 24.97
C GLU A 347 2.76 -19.95 23.69
N PRO A 348 4.02 -20.19 23.30
CA PRO A 348 4.32 -20.93 22.08
C PRO A 348 3.96 -22.42 22.19
N ASN A 349 3.28 -22.96 21.18
CA ASN A 349 3.11 -24.40 21.00
C ASN A 349 4.25 -24.98 20.16
N PHE A 350 5.35 -25.36 20.79
CA PHE A 350 6.52 -25.93 20.10
C PHE A 350 6.19 -27.20 19.30
N SER A 351 5.29 -28.06 19.81
CA SER A 351 4.87 -29.27 19.09
C SER A 351 4.03 -28.99 17.85
N GLY A 352 3.44 -27.80 17.75
CA GLY A 352 2.65 -27.34 16.61
C GLY A 352 3.47 -26.63 15.53
N CYS A 353 4.77 -26.42 15.73
CA CYS A 353 5.61 -25.74 14.75
C CYS A 353 5.77 -26.61 13.48
N SER A 354 5.41 -26.07 12.32
CA SER A 354 5.41 -26.85 11.07
C SER A 354 5.29 -25.99 9.82
N ALA A 355 5.73 -26.52 8.67
CA ALA A 355 5.37 -26.02 7.34
C ALA A 355 4.41 -26.97 6.60
N ASN A 356 3.92 -28.03 7.28
CA ASN A 356 3.04 -29.03 6.68
C ASN A 356 1.72 -28.41 6.24
N ALA A 357 1.20 -28.95 5.14
CA ALA A 357 -0.11 -28.61 4.61
C ALA A 357 -1.23 -28.90 5.62
N GLY A 358 -2.24 -28.04 5.58
CA GLY A 358 -3.37 -28.00 6.50
C GLY A 358 -4.21 -26.76 6.20
N THR A 359 -5.12 -26.44 7.12
CA THR A 359 -6.09 -25.36 6.95
C THR A 359 -6.06 -24.40 8.13
N MET A 360 -6.08 -23.11 7.82
CA MET A 360 -6.36 -22.00 8.73
C MET A 360 -7.79 -21.51 8.55
N THR A 361 -8.43 -21.14 9.64
CA THR A 361 -9.78 -20.56 9.64
C THR A 361 -9.81 -19.27 10.45
N PHE A 362 -10.58 -18.29 9.95
CA PHE A 362 -10.82 -17.07 10.71
C PHE A 362 -11.74 -17.34 11.90
N THR A 363 -11.51 -16.62 12.99
CA THR A 363 -12.45 -16.61 14.13
C THR A 363 -13.52 -15.53 13.93
N ALA A 364 -14.56 -15.55 14.77
CA ALA A 364 -15.56 -14.49 14.81
C ALA A 364 -15.01 -13.09 15.15
N ALA A 365 -13.79 -13.00 15.71
CA ALA A 365 -13.14 -11.74 16.06
C ALA A 365 -12.31 -11.14 14.90
N ALA A 366 -12.18 -11.83 13.77
CA ALA A 366 -11.41 -11.34 12.63
C ALA A 366 -12.01 -10.03 12.07
N PRO A 367 -11.20 -8.96 11.93
CA PRO A 367 -11.71 -7.64 11.58
C PRO A 367 -11.74 -7.45 10.06
N PHE A 368 -12.67 -8.11 9.36
CA PHE A 368 -12.73 -8.06 7.89
C PHE A 368 -12.93 -6.65 7.33
N GLY A 369 -13.67 -5.79 8.03
CA GLY A 369 -13.92 -4.42 7.58
C GLY A 369 -14.46 -4.36 6.15
N ILE A 370 -13.94 -3.43 5.34
CA ILE A 370 -14.28 -3.30 3.91
C ILE A 370 -13.47 -4.21 2.98
N SER A 371 -12.67 -5.14 3.52
CA SER A 371 -11.84 -6.05 2.71
C SER A 371 -12.66 -6.96 1.80
N GLY A 372 -13.93 -7.22 2.14
CA GLY A 372 -14.79 -8.15 1.41
C GLY A 372 -14.35 -9.62 1.50
N VAL A 373 -13.38 -9.94 2.35
CA VAL A 373 -12.99 -11.33 2.64
C VAL A 373 -14.11 -12.01 3.43
N ARG A 374 -14.41 -13.26 3.09
CA ARG A 374 -15.47 -14.03 3.75
C ARG A 374 -14.98 -14.65 5.05
N ALA A 375 -15.80 -14.55 6.10
CA ALA A 375 -15.51 -15.17 7.39
C ALA A 375 -15.33 -16.70 7.32
N GLY A 376 -16.05 -17.35 6.41
CA GLY A 376 -15.95 -18.80 6.18
C GLY A 376 -14.82 -19.23 5.25
N ALA A 377 -13.95 -18.31 4.80
CA ALA A 377 -12.83 -18.66 3.93
C ALA A 377 -11.89 -19.65 4.63
N GLN A 378 -11.52 -20.72 3.93
CA GLN A 378 -10.52 -21.68 4.37
C GLN A 378 -9.19 -21.38 3.68
N LEU A 379 -8.11 -21.28 4.45
CA LEU A 379 -6.81 -20.86 3.94
C LEU A 379 -5.81 -22.00 4.09
N SER A 380 -5.03 -22.29 3.05
CA SER A 380 -4.00 -23.33 3.15
C SER A 380 -2.80 -22.86 3.99
N THR A 381 -2.25 -23.76 4.81
CA THR A 381 -0.97 -23.58 5.52
C THR A 381 0.24 -24.16 4.78
N ALA A 382 0.03 -24.78 3.60
CA ALA A 382 1.08 -25.51 2.90
C ALA A 382 2.29 -24.62 2.61
N GLY A 383 3.47 -25.03 3.10
CA GLY A 383 4.73 -24.31 2.92
C GLY A 383 4.89 -23.05 3.77
N LEU A 384 3.88 -22.67 4.58
CA LEU A 384 3.98 -21.54 5.51
C LEU A 384 4.48 -22.05 6.85
N TYR A 385 5.77 -21.81 7.14
CA TYR A 385 6.33 -22.13 8.44
C TYR A 385 5.63 -21.29 9.51
N ARG A 386 5.13 -21.96 10.55
CA ARG A 386 4.35 -21.36 11.63
C ARG A 386 4.74 -21.98 12.96
N CYS A 387 4.58 -21.23 14.04
CA CYS A 387 4.63 -21.72 15.41
C CYS A 387 3.41 -21.19 16.16
N PRO A 388 2.31 -21.96 16.24
CA PRO A 388 1.05 -21.48 16.81
C PRO A 388 1.17 -21.14 18.31
N GLY A 389 0.33 -20.22 18.78
CA GLY A 389 0.11 -19.96 20.20
C GLY A 389 -0.83 -21.01 20.83
N LEU A 390 -0.54 -21.44 22.06
CA LEU A 390 -1.36 -22.36 22.85
C LEU A 390 -2.67 -21.72 23.26
N LYS A 391 -3.75 -22.06 22.55
CA LYS A 391 -5.09 -21.54 22.84
C LYS A 391 -5.65 -22.04 24.18
N THR A 392 -5.27 -23.26 24.60
CA THR A 392 -5.80 -23.91 25.81
C THR A 392 -5.49 -23.16 27.10
N ASN A 393 -4.41 -22.38 27.12
CA ASN A 393 -3.95 -21.66 28.30
C ASN A 393 -4.53 -20.24 28.38
N GLY A 394 -5.27 -19.81 27.36
CA GLY A 394 -5.77 -18.44 27.22
C GLY A 394 -4.65 -17.45 26.84
N PRO A 395 -5.02 -16.18 26.56
CA PRO A 395 -4.05 -15.14 26.25
C PRO A 395 -3.25 -14.74 27.49
N LEU A 396 -1.97 -14.44 27.30
CA LEU A 396 -1.09 -13.88 28.32
C LEU A 396 -1.51 -12.43 28.65
N PRO A 397 -1.35 -11.98 29.91
CA PRO A 397 -1.66 -10.61 30.31
C PRO A 397 -0.66 -9.56 29.80
N THR A 398 0.47 -10.01 29.25
CA THR A 398 1.55 -9.16 28.77
C THR A 398 2.09 -9.66 27.44
N CYS A 399 2.63 -8.74 26.64
CA CYS A 399 3.20 -8.99 25.33
C CYS A 399 4.71 -8.71 25.38
N GLY A 400 5.44 -9.59 26.06
CA GLY A 400 6.85 -9.40 26.37
C GLY A 400 7.78 -9.62 25.17
N MET A 401 8.81 -8.79 25.06
CA MET A 401 9.92 -8.96 24.12
C MET A 401 11.26 -8.80 24.82
N TRP A 402 12.22 -9.62 24.38
CA TRP A 402 13.60 -9.63 24.85
C TRP A 402 14.52 -9.68 23.64
N ALA A 403 15.47 -8.76 23.60
CA ALA A 403 16.48 -8.69 22.56
C ALA A 403 17.82 -8.27 23.17
N SER A 404 18.89 -8.31 22.39
CA SER A 404 20.26 -8.04 22.85
C SER A 404 20.41 -6.72 23.63
N ASP A 405 19.76 -5.64 23.19
CA ASP A 405 19.80 -4.31 23.84
C ASP A 405 18.99 -4.23 25.15
N PHE A 406 18.09 -5.18 25.41
CA PHE A 406 17.22 -5.18 26.60
C PHE A 406 16.97 -6.60 27.13
N SER A 407 18.00 -7.44 27.10
CA SER A 407 17.91 -8.87 27.48
C SER A 407 17.54 -9.07 28.94
N ASP A 408 17.98 -8.15 29.80
CA ASP A 408 17.83 -8.31 31.25
C ASP A 408 16.53 -7.66 31.76
N THR A 409 16.17 -6.51 31.19
CA THR A 409 14.97 -5.77 31.61
C THR A 409 13.71 -6.14 30.82
N GLY A 410 13.88 -6.64 29.60
CA GLY A 410 12.79 -6.81 28.63
C GLY A 410 12.06 -5.51 28.28
N ILE A 411 11.06 -5.63 27.43
CA ILE A 411 9.96 -4.68 27.28
C ILE A 411 8.66 -5.48 27.42
N VAL A 412 7.91 -5.24 28.49
CA VAL A 412 6.80 -6.11 28.91
C VAL A 412 5.51 -5.30 29.11
N PRO A 413 4.91 -4.76 28.04
CA PRO A 413 3.67 -4.02 28.14
C PRO A 413 2.51 -4.94 28.50
N ALA A 414 1.59 -4.45 29.33
CA ALA A 414 0.28 -5.07 29.50
C ALA A 414 -0.44 -5.10 28.14
N CYS A 415 -1.09 -6.21 27.82
CA CYS A 415 -1.84 -6.34 26.58
C CYS A 415 -3.02 -7.30 26.73
N THR A 416 -3.95 -7.19 25.78
CA THR A 416 -5.03 -8.15 25.56
C THR A 416 -4.90 -8.68 24.14
N ALA A 417 -4.73 -10.00 24.03
CA ALA A 417 -4.64 -10.69 22.75
C ALA A 417 -5.96 -11.40 22.42
N THR A 418 -6.42 -11.23 21.19
CA THR A 418 -7.65 -11.82 20.66
C THR A 418 -7.31 -12.63 19.41
N SER A 419 -7.55 -13.94 19.45
CA SER A 419 -7.34 -14.83 18.30
C SER A 419 -8.25 -14.42 17.13
N ILE A 420 -7.66 -14.23 15.94
CA ILE A 420 -8.38 -13.91 14.69
C ILE A 420 -8.18 -14.96 13.59
N LEU A 421 -7.16 -15.81 13.70
CA LEU A 421 -6.86 -16.87 12.75
C LEU A 421 -6.27 -18.07 13.50
N GLU A 422 -6.78 -19.27 13.21
CA GLU A 422 -6.45 -20.49 13.95
C GLU A 422 -6.15 -21.65 13.01
N VAL A 423 -5.32 -22.57 13.50
CA VAL A 423 -5.10 -23.93 13.00
C VAL A 423 -5.51 -24.92 14.08
N PRO A 424 -5.66 -26.24 13.78
CA PRO A 424 -5.96 -27.23 14.82
C PRO A 424 -4.98 -27.20 16.00
N GLU A 425 -3.71 -26.86 15.76
CA GLU A 425 -2.66 -26.81 16.76
C GLU A 425 -2.65 -25.51 17.61
N GLY A 426 -3.43 -24.47 17.26
CA GLY A 426 -3.51 -23.24 18.04
C GLY A 426 -3.74 -21.95 17.25
N VAL A 427 -3.37 -20.82 17.86
CA VAL A 427 -3.58 -19.46 17.31
C VAL A 427 -2.44 -19.11 16.36
N VAL A 428 -2.76 -18.68 15.13
CA VAL A 428 -1.76 -18.26 14.13
C VAL A 428 -1.87 -16.79 13.72
N GLY A 429 -2.99 -16.13 14.05
CA GLY A 429 -3.17 -14.69 13.89
C GLY A 429 -3.91 -14.09 15.08
N THR A 430 -3.51 -12.89 15.49
CA THR A 430 -4.03 -12.23 16.70
C THR A 430 -4.19 -10.72 16.51
N LEU A 431 -5.21 -10.15 17.12
CA LEU A 431 -5.27 -8.72 17.43
C LEU A 431 -4.71 -8.49 18.83
N VAL A 432 -3.90 -7.45 18.98
CA VAL A 432 -3.29 -7.07 20.25
C VAL A 432 -3.70 -5.64 20.56
N LYS A 433 -4.32 -5.44 21.73
CA LYS A 433 -4.55 -4.11 22.30
C LYS A 433 -3.66 -3.94 23.52
N TYR A 434 -2.77 -2.96 23.50
CA TYR A 434 -1.87 -2.69 24.63
C TYR A 434 -2.57 -1.82 25.68
N GLY A 435 -2.09 -1.88 26.93
CA GLY A 435 -2.64 -1.11 28.04
C GLY A 435 -2.56 0.41 27.87
N ASP A 436 -1.70 0.88 26.97
CA ASP A 436 -1.56 2.29 26.58
C ASP A 436 -2.41 2.67 25.34
N GLY A 437 -3.33 1.79 24.92
CA GLY A 437 -4.30 2.00 23.85
C GLY A 437 -3.80 1.71 22.44
N ARG A 438 -2.50 1.42 22.24
CA ARG A 438 -1.97 1.02 20.92
C ARG A 438 -2.62 -0.27 20.43
N GLU A 439 -2.69 -0.43 19.10
CA GLU A 439 -3.28 -1.61 18.45
C GLU A 439 -2.29 -2.25 17.45
N SER A 440 -2.15 -3.58 17.51
CA SER A 440 -1.42 -4.38 16.52
C SER A 440 -2.27 -5.53 15.96
N MET A 441 -2.07 -5.88 14.70
CA MET A 441 -2.45 -7.17 14.14
C MET A 441 -1.17 -7.97 13.90
N ALA A 442 -1.11 -9.23 14.34
CA ALA A 442 0.09 -10.04 14.20
C ALA A 442 -0.20 -11.45 13.73
N PHE A 443 0.72 -12.00 12.95
CA PHE A 443 0.70 -13.36 12.43
C PHE A 443 1.98 -14.08 12.87
N VAL A 444 1.84 -15.30 13.41
CA VAL A 444 2.96 -16.12 13.93
C VAL A 444 3.42 -17.16 12.91
N PHE A 445 3.40 -16.76 11.64
CA PHE A 445 3.86 -17.53 10.49
C PHE A 445 4.46 -16.62 9.42
N ASP A 446 5.27 -17.22 8.56
CA ASP A 446 5.86 -16.57 7.39
C ASP A 446 4.86 -16.42 6.24
N CYS A 447 5.05 -15.40 5.41
CA CYS A 447 4.21 -15.17 4.24
C CYS A 447 5.02 -14.85 2.98
N ALA A 448 4.42 -15.10 1.82
CA ALA A 448 5.01 -14.88 0.51
C ALA A 448 3.96 -14.79 -0.60
N THR A 449 4.33 -14.21 -1.75
CA THR A 449 3.42 -13.99 -2.90
C THR A 449 2.84 -15.25 -3.54
N TRP A 450 3.53 -16.39 -3.44
CA TRP A 450 3.09 -17.67 -4.00
C TRP A 450 1.90 -18.28 -3.24
N SER A 451 1.62 -17.79 -2.04
CA SER A 451 0.52 -18.28 -1.19
C SER A 451 -0.77 -17.48 -1.43
N THR A 452 -1.85 -18.19 -1.79
CA THR A 452 -3.21 -17.62 -1.86
C THR A 452 -3.67 -17.14 -0.49
N ALA A 453 -3.29 -17.83 0.59
CA ALA A 453 -3.63 -17.43 1.95
C ALA A 453 -3.03 -16.06 2.31
N CYS A 454 -1.74 -15.86 2.03
CA CYS A 454 -1.07 -14.58 2.28
C CYS A 454 -1.66 -13.45 1.42
N SER A 455 -2.01 -13.76 0.17
CA SER A 455 -2.70 -12.81 -0.71
C SER A 455 -4.04 -12.39 -0.11
N LEU A 456 -4.88 -13.33 0.32
CA LEU A 456 -6.18 -13.04 0.94
C LEU A 456 -6.03 -12.23 2.24
N ILE A 457 -5.12 -12.65 3.12
CA ILE A 457 -4.86 -11.98 4.41
C ILE A 457 -4.39 -10.54 4.21
N SER A 458 -3.60 -10.27 3.18
CA SER A 458 -3.14 -8.91 2.90
C SER A 458 -4.28 -7.91 2.65
N HIS A 459 -5.43 -8.35 2.12
CA HIS A 459 -6.61 -7.48 1.97
C HIS A 459 -7.29 -7.17 3.31
N VAL A 460 -7.32 -8.13 4.24
CA VAL A 460 -7.81 -7.90 5.61
C VAL A 460 -6.88 -6.92 6.33
N VAL A 461 -5.57 -7.12 6.19
CA VAL A 461 -4.52 -6.24 6.73
C VAL A 461 -4.68 -4.81 6.23
N VAL A 462 -4.79 -4.61 4.90
CA VAL A 462 -4.94 -3.27 4.30
C VAL A 462 -6.21 -2.58 4.79
N ALA A 463 -7.34 -3.29 4.88
CA ALA A 463 -8.57 -2.71 5.40
C ALA A 463 -8.46 -2.34 6.89
N TRP A 464 -7.91 -3.23 7.71
CA TRP A 464 -7.83 -3.00 9.16
C TRP A 464 -6.82 -1.92 9.53
N MET A 465 -5.62 -1.94 8.95
CA MET A 465 -4.56 -1.00 9.31
C MET A 465 -4.86 0.43 8.85
N ASN A 466 -5.53 0.58 7.71
CA ASN A 466 -6.01 1.87 7.22
C ASN A 466 -7.41 2.24 7.75
N GLN A 467 -7.92 1.48 8.73
CA GLN A 467 -9.18 1.74 9.42
C GLN A 467 -10.39 1.90 8.48
N ASN A 468 -10.41 1.11 7.41
CA ASN A 468 -11.40 1.11 6.33
C ASN A 468 -11.43 2.38 5.45
N ILE A 469 -10.43 3.24 5.53
CA ILE A 469 -10.26 4.39 4.64
C ILE A 469 -9.07 4.00 3.75
N ILE A 470 -9.26 3.57 2.51
CA ILE A 470 -8.16 3.07 1.69
C ILE A 470 -7.88 4.06 0.56
N PRO A 471 -6.72 4.73 0.53
CA PRO A 471 -6.25 5.43 -0.66
C PRO A 471 -6.09 4.41 -1.77
N GLY A 472 -6.76 4.60 -2.90
CA GLY A 472 -6.82 3.57 -3.93
C GLY A 472 -8.23 3.06 -4.17
N GLN A 473 -8.30 1.99 -4.97
CA GLN A 473 -9.54 1.32 -5.33
C GLN A 473 -9.32 -0.17 -5.56
N ARG A 474 -10.38 -0.95 -5.39
CA ARG A 474 -10.44 -2.36 -5.76
C ARG A 474 -11.35 -2.55 -6.95
N ARG A 475 -10.93 -3.37 -7.91
CA ARG A 475 -11.75 -3.82 -9.04
C ARG A 475 -11.28 -5.20 -9.50
N SER A 476 -12.21 -6.15 -9.58
CA SER A 476 -11.93 -7.51 -10.06
C SER A 476 -12.45 -7.66 -11.49
N LEU A 477 -11.54 -7.87 -12.44
CA LEU A 477 -11.89 -8.06 -13.85
C LEU A 477 -11.57 -9.49 -14.29
N LEU A 478 -12.50 -10.11 -15.02
CA LEU A 478 -12.34 -11.43 -15.61
C LEU A 478 -12.86 -11.40 -17.03
N THR A 479 -12.00 -10.99 -17.97
CA THR A 479 -12.30 -11.00 -19.40
C THR A 479 -11.63 -12.23 -20.02
N VAL A 480 -12.41 -13.09 -20.67
CA VAL A 480 -11.90 -14.25 -21.40
C VAL A 480 -12.11 -13.99 -22.88
N GLN A 481 -11.01 -14.05 -23.64
CA GLN A 481 -10.99 -13.83 -25.08
C GLN A 481 -10.98 -15.18 -25.78
N MET A 482 -11.91 -15.38 -26.71
CA MET A 482 -12.02 -16.55 -27.57
C MET A 482 -11.49 -16.17 -28.95
N ASP A 483 -10.17 -16.27 -29.08
CA ASP A 483 -9.47 -16.07 -30.34
C ASP A 483 -10.01 -17.05 -31.42
N ASP A 484 -9.68 -16.77 -32.68
CA ASP A 484 -10.05 -17.57 -33.85
C ASP A 484 -11.54 -17.64 -34.18
N PHE A 485 -12.37 -16.71 -33.69
CA PHE A 485 -13.81 -16.80 -33.94
C PHE A 485 -14.14 -16.66 -35.44
N PHE A 486 -14.95 -17.59 -35.95
CA PHE A 486 -15.21 -17.93 -37.38
C PHE A 486 -14.16 -18.81 -38.08
N LEU A 487 -12.98 -19.08 -37.53
CA LEU A 487 -12.05 -20.04 -38.13
C LEU A 487 -12.39 -21.48 -37.74
N SER A 488 -11.93 -22.42 -38.57
CA SER A 488 -11.86 -23.83 -38.21
C SER A 488 -10.47 -24.13 -37.64
N THR A 489 -10.40 -24.62 -36.41
CA THR A 489 -9.13 -24.96 -35.75
C THR A 489 -8.92 -26.47 -35.83
N ALA A 490 -7.73 -26.91 -36.22
CA ALA A 490 -7.37 -28.32 -36.19
C ALA A 490 -7.43 -28.86 -34.74
N CYS A 491 -8.02 -30.05 -34.57
CA CYS A 491 -8.00 -30.75 -33.29
C CYS A 491 -7.69 -32.23 -33.50
N THR A 492 -6.78 -32.75 -32.68
CA THR A 492 -6.35 -34.16 -32.72
C THR A 492 -7.42 -35.11 -32.17
N SER A 493 -8.39 -34.60 -31.41
CA SER A 493 -9.55 -35.33 -30.91
C SER A 493 -10.80 -34.45 -30.88
N CYS A 494 -11.21 -33.98 -32.06
CA CYS A 494 -12.44 -33.21 -32.23
C CYS A 494 -13.71 -34.04 -31.92
N PRO A 495 -14.86 -33.39 -31.66
CA PRO A 495 -16.15 -34.07 -31.66
C PRO A 495 -16.38 -34.86 -32.96
N LEU A 496 -17.10 -35.98 -32.86
CA LEU A 496 -17.51 -36.75 -34.03
C LEU A 496 -18.46 -35.93 -34.89
N LYS A 497 -18.32 -36.07 -36.21
CA LYS A 497 -19.31 -35.57 -37.18
C LYS A 497 -20.65 -36.28 -36.96
N PRO A 498 -21.78 -35.74 -37.46
CA PRO A 498 -23.09 -36.39 -37.36
C PRO A 498 -23.15 -37.82 -37.93
N ASP A 499 -22.22 -38.17 -38.84
CA ASP A 499 -22.06 -39.49 -39.44
C ASP A 499 -21.20 -40.47 -38.60
N GLY A 500 -20.71 -40.04 -37.44
CA GLY A 500 -19.88 -40.84 -36.53
C GLY A 500 -18.38 -40.84 -36.84
N THR A 501 -17.91 -40.11 -37.86
CA THR A 501 -16.48 -40.00 -38.18
C THR A 501 -15.76 -38.97 -37.31
N VAL A 502 -14.45 -39.17 -37.09
CA VAL A 502 -13.61 -38.21 -36.37
C VAL A 502 -13.44 -36.95 -37.24
N SER A 503 -13.75 -35.78 -36.69
CA SER A 503 -13.40 -34.52 -37.36
C SER A 503 -11.92 -34.21 -37.12
N GLU A 504 -11.24 -33.68 -38.13
CA GLU A 504 -9.83 -33.24 -38.02
C GLU A 504 -9.72 -31.76 -37.61
N SER A 505 -10.84 -31.04 -37.66
CA SER A 505 -10.96 -29.65 -37.24
C SER A 505 -12.33 -29.37 -36.64
N TYR A 506 -12.43 -28.28 -35.89
CA TYR A 506 -13.68 -27.82 -35.31
C TYR A 506 -13.84 -26.31 -35.44
N GLN A 507 -15.08 -25.88 -35.65
CA GLN A 507 -15.50 -24.49 -35.71
C GLN A 507 -16.75 -24.31 -34.84
N ALA A 508 -16.72 -23.34 -33.92
CA ALA A 508 -17.80 -23.05 -32.99
C ALA A 508 -19.12 -22.87 -33.74
N SER A 509 -20.19 -23.43 -33.20
CA SER A 509 -21.53 -23.36 -33.79
C SER A 509 -22.41 -22.32 -33.08
N VAL A 510 -23.55 -22.01 -33.68
CA VAL A 510 -24.60 -21.19 -33.04
C VAL A 510 -25.11 -21.85 -31.76
N ALA A 511 -25.09 -23.19 -31.66
CA ALA A 511 -25.49 -23.90 -30.45
C ALA A 511 -24.50 -23.68 -29.31
N ASP A 512 -23.19 -23.69 -29.59
CA ASP A 512 -22.15 -23.40 -28.60
C ASP A 512 -22.28 -21.97 -28.09
N MET A 513 -22.47 -20.99 -28.99
CA MET A 513 -22.73 -19.61 -28.60
C MET A 513 -23.96 -19.49 -27.68
N ARG A 514 -25.09 -20.14 -28.04
CA ARG A 514 -26.30 -20.15 -27.19
C ARG A 514 -26.04 -20.78 -25.83
N SER A 515 -25.23 -21.84 -25.77
CA SER A 515 -24.85 -22.47 -24.51
C SER A 515 -24.01 -21.53 -23.64
N GLN A 516 -23.05 -20.79 -24.22
CA GLN A 516 -22.30 -19.78 -23.47
C GLN A 516 -23.19 -18.65 -22.96
N ILE A 517 -24.18 -18.21 -23.75
CA ILE A 517 -25.17 -17.22 -23.29
C ILE A 517 -25.95 -17.76 -22.09
N ALA A 518 -26.47 -18.98 -22.18
CA ALA A 518 -27.19 -19.61 -21.08
C ALA A 518 -26.29 -19.74 -19.82
N PHE A 519 -25.03 -20.11 -19.99
CA PHE A 519 -24.08 -20.18 -18.89
C PHE A 519 -23.84 -18.81 -18.23
N GLN A 520 -23.55 -17.77 -19.02
CA GLN A 520 -23.31 -16.41 -18.52
C GLN A 520 -24.54 -15.80 -17.84
N GLU A 521 -25.72 -15.92 -18.45
CA GLU A 521 -26.92 -15.20 -18.02
C GLU A 521 -27.77 -15.97 -17.01
N VAL A 522 -27.72 -17.31 -17.04
CA VAL A 522 -28.49 -18.16 -16.12
C VAL A 522 -27.55 -18.76 -15.09
N THR A 523 -26.56 -19.54 -15.50
CA THR A 523 -25.74 -20.31 -14.56
C THR A 523 -24.91 -19.42 -13.65
N VAL A 524 -24.13 -18.47 -14.18
CA VAL A 524 -23.31 -17.56 -13.37
C VAL A 524 -24.19 -16.68 -12.47
N LYS A 525 -25.25 -16.07 -13.02
CA LYS A 525 -26.12 -15.15 -12.24
C LYS A 525 -26.89 -15.86 -11.12
N SER A 526 -27.25 -17.13 -11.30
CA SER A 526 -27.94 -17.93 -10.26
C SER A 526 -26.98 -18.69 -9.35
N TRP A 527 -25.67 -18.62 -9.58
CA TRP A 527 -24.69 -19.40 -8.84
C TRP A 527 -24.61 -18.97 -7.36
N PRO A 528 -24.60 -19.91 -6.39
CA PRO A 528 -24.57 -19.59 -4.97
C PRO A 528 -23.39 -18.69 -4.59
N ASN A 529 -23.62 -17.71 -3.72
CA ASN A 529 -22.61 -16.75 -3.26
C ASN A 529 -22.08 -15.79 -4.34
N THR A 530 -22.64 -15.77 -5.55
CA THR A 530 -22.28 -14.77 -6.57
C THR A 530 -22.62 -13.37 -6.08
N PRO A 531 -21.64 -12.48 -5.91
CA PRO A 531 -21.90 -11.14 -5.42
C PRO A 531 -22.71 -10.32 -6.45
N PRO A 532 -23.69 -9.51 -6.00
CA PRO A 532 -24.33 -8.52 -6.84
C PRO A 532 -23.29 -7.68 -7.58
N GLY A 533 -23.55 -7.36 -8.85
CA GLY A 533 -22.62 -6.64 -9.72
C GLY A 533 -21.67 -7.53 -10.52
N THR A 534 -21.66 -8.85 -10.27
CA THR A 534 -20.96 -9.81 -11.14
C THR A 534 -21.62 -9.89 -12.51
N ASP A 535 -20.86 -9.64 -13.57
CA ASP A 535 -21.32 -9.70 -14.95
C ASP A 535 -20.21 -10.27 -15.84
N ILE A 536 -20.41 -11.50 -16.33
CA ILE A 536 -19.45 -12.23 -17.16
C ILE A 536 -19.92 -12.21 -18.60
N ARG A 537 -19.01 -11.81 -19.49
CA ARG A 537 -19.22 -11.79 -20.94
C ARG A 537 -17.94 -12.14 -21.67
N LEU A 538 -17.99 -13.18 -22.49
CA LEU A 538 -16.88 -13.58 -23.36
C LEU A 538 -16.65 -12.52 -24.44
N ASP A 539 -15.39 -12.28 -24.76
CA ASP A 539 -14.94 -11.47 -25.88
C ASP A 539 -14.58 -12.40 -27.03
N LEU A 540 -15.11 -12.14 -28.23
CA LEU A 540 -14.93 -12.96 -29.42
C LEU A 540 -14.10 -12.17 -30.47
N PRO A 541 -12.77 -12.14 -30.34
CA PRO A 541 -11.89 -11.71 -31.43
C PRO A 541 -12.19 -12.50 -32.71
N TYR A 542 -12.58 -11.81 -33.79
CA TYR A 542 -13.11 -12.47 -35.00
C TYR A 542 -12.15 -12.40 -36.19
N ASN A 543 -12.23 -13.43 -37.04
CA ASN A 543 -11.57 -13.50 -38.34
C ASN A 543 -12.61 -13.49 -39.47
N GLY A 544 -12.70 -12.35 -40.16
CA GLY A 544 -13.73 -12.15 -41.18
C GLY A 544 -13.71 -13.13 -42.35
N ASN A 545 -12.52 -13.60 -42.73
CA ASN A 545 -12.35 -14.52 -43.85
C ASN A 545 -13.01 -15.88 -43.58
N GLY A 546 -13.06 -16.31 -42.32
CA GLY A 546 -13.69 -17.58 -41.93
C GLY A 546 -15.20 -17.62 -42.23
N VAL A 547 -15.86 -16.45 -42.21
CA VAL A 547 -17.27 -16.33 -42.66
C VAL A 547 -17.40 -16.68 -44.13
N LEU A 548 -16.50 -16.14 -44.96
CA LEU A 548 -16.51 -16.34 -46.40
C LEU A 548 -16.10 -17.75 -46.76
N GLU A 549 -15.10 -18.30 -46.09
CA GLU A 549 -14.66 -19.69 -46.27
C GLU A 549 -15.79 -20.66 -45.91
N THR A 550 -16.52 -20.41 -44.81
CA THR A 550 -17.69 -21.23 -44.46
C THR A 550 -18.78 -21.13 -45.53
N ALA A 551 -19.07 -19.93 -46.02
CA ALA A 551 -20.04 -19.75 -47.10
C ALA A 551 -19.62 -20.52 -48.37
N TYR A 552 -18.33 -20.50 -48.71
CA TYR A 552 -17.77 -21.28 -49.82
C TYR A 552 -17.95 -22.79 -49.62
N ASN A 553 -17.60 -23.29 -48.45
CA ASN A 553 -17.77 -24.70 -48.10
C ASN A 553 -19.25 -25.14 -48.13
N ASN A 554 -20.18 -24.21 -47.92
CA ASN A 554 -21.62 -24.42 -48.05
C ASN A 554 -22.18 -24.12 -49.46
N GLY A 555 -21.31 -24.02 -50.48
CA GLY A 555 -21.69 -23.92 -51.89
C GLY A 555 -21.98 -22.51 -52.39
N VAL A 556 -21.66 -21.46 -51.62
CA VAL A 556 -21.82 -20.06 -52.04
C VAL A 556 -20.49 -19.54 -52.58
N ASN A 557 -20.45 -19.03 -53.81
CA ASN A 557 -19.24 -18.36 -54.32
C ASN A 557 -18.98 -17.06 -53.54
N SER A 558 -18.15 -17.15 -52.50
CA SER A 558 -17.93 -16.08 -51.53
C SER A 558 -16.71 -15.22 -51.84
N GLY A 559 -15.82 -15.66 -52.74
CA GLY A 559 -14.54 -15.00 -52.99
C GLY A 559 -13.68 -14.86 -51.72
N TYR A 560 -13.66 -15.88 -50.86
CA TYR A 560 -12.76 -15.93 -49.70
C TYR A 560 -11.30 -15.84 -50.14
N LEU A 561 -10.45 -15.26 -49.29
CA LEU A 561 -9.03 -15.09 -49.59
C LEU A 561 -8.24 -16.30 -49.08
N THR A 562 -7.29 -16.77 -49.88
CA THR A 562 -6.31 -17.77 -49.45
C THR A 562 -4.98 -17.05 -49.18
N VAL A 563 -4.72 -16.75 -47.91
CA VAL A 563 -3.49 -16.09 -47.45
C VAL A 563 -2.79 -17.06 -46.49
N PRO A 564 -1.52 -17.45 -46.73
CA PRO A 564 -0.78 -18.33 -45.82
C PRO A 564 -0.69 -17.72 -44.41
N ASP A 565 -1.21 -18.45 -43.43
CA ASP A 565 -1.36 -18.04 -42.03
C ASP A 565 -0.24 -18.57 -41.11
N GLY A 566 0.47 -19.61 -41.55
CA GLY A 566 1.59 -20.21 -40.83
C GLY A 566 2.69 -19.21 -40.46
N GLY A 567 3.18 -19.35 -39.23
CA GLY A 567 4.37 -18.66 -38.75
C GLY A 567 5.63 -19.22 -39.39
N CYS A 568 6.76 -18.57 -39.11
CA CYS A 568 8.04 -19.04 -39.63
C CYS A 568 8.39 -20.47 -39.13
N ALA A 569 8.00 -20.83 -37.90
CA ALA A 569 8.26 -22.16 -37.34
C ALA A 569 7.42 -23.28 -38.00
N ASP A 570 6.33 -22.93 -38.68
CA ASP A 570 5.45 -23.87 -39.38
C ASP A 570 5.92 -24.14 -40.81
N ASN A 571 6.95 -23.44 -41.29
CA ASN A 571 7.49 -23.62 -42.62
C ASN A 571 8.38 -24.87 -42.68
N ASP A 572 8.26 -25.67 -43.74
CA ASP A 572 9.10 -26.87 -43.95
C ASP A 572 10.60 -26.61 -43.87
N MET A 573 11.07 -25.40 -44.22
CA MET A 573 12.48 -25.03 -44.08
C MET A 573 12.94 -25.04 -42.62
N TYR A 574 12.07 -24.72 -41.67
CA TYR A 574 12.42 -24.68 -40.25
C TYR A 574 12.84 -26.08 -39.75
N SER A 575 12.05 -27.09 -40.10
CA SER A 575 12.33 -28.50 -39.78
C SER A 575 13.49 -29.05 -40.62
N GLN A 576 13.57 -28.74 -41.91
CA GLN A 576 14.68 -29.17 -42.78
C GLN A 576 16.05 -28.67 -42.31
N LEU A 577 16.11 -27.45 -41.76
CA LEU A 577 17.33 -26.85 -41.23
C LEU A 577 17.62 -27.24 -39.78
N GLY A 578 16.77 -28.05 -39.14
CA GLY A 578 16.92 -28.45 -37.74
C GLY A 578 16.87 -27.26 -36.78
N CYS A 579 16.07 -26.23 -37.09
CA CYS A 579 16.01 -25.01 -36.30
C CYS A 579 15.47 -25.27 -34.89
N ASN A 580 16.11 -24.66 -33.87
CA ASN A 580 15.66 -24.69 -32.47
C ASN A 580 15.54 -23.28 -31.84
N CYS A 581 15.75 -22.23 -32.63
CA CYS A 581 15.86 -20.86 -32.15
C CYS A 581 14.53 -20.25 -31.68
N TRP A 582 13.39 -20.73 -32.21
CA TRP A 582 12.06 -20.30 -31.78
C TRP A 582 11.85 -20.46 -30.27
N ALA A 583 12.28 -21.59 -29.71
CA ALA A 583 12.05 -21.94 -28.31
C ALA A 583 13.00 -21.21 -27.35
N VAL A 584 14.21 -20.84 -27.81
CA VAL A 584 15.24 -20.24 -26.94
C VAL A 584 15.32 -18.71 -27.08
N GLY A 585 14.74 -18.15 -28.13
CA GLY A 585 14.79 -16.71 -28.45
C GLY A 585 16.07 -16.30 -29.18
N TRP A 586 16.06 -15.09 -29.73
CA TRP A 586 17.15 -14.52 -30.54
C TRP A 586 18.48 -14.50 -29.81
N GLN A 587 18.48 -14.06 -28.55
CA GLN A 587 19.71 -13.90 -27.76
C GLN A 587 20.40 -15.23 -27.45
N ASN A 588 19.63 -16.30 -27.25
CA ASN A 588 20.16 -17.63 -26.91
C ASN A 588 20.29 -18.55 -28.14
N CYS A 589 19.81 -18.12 -29.30
CA CYS A 589 19.96 -18.83 -30.55
C CYS A 589 21.45 -18.85 -30.96
N PRO A 590 22.06 -20.02 -31.21
CA PRO A 590 23.48 -20.12 -31.56
C PRO A 590 23.84 -19.29 -32.78
N ALA A 591 24.97 -18.57 -32.73
CA ALA A 591 25.47 -17.80 -33.88
C ALA A 591 25.77 -18.67 -35.11
N SER A 592 25.99 -19.97 -34.92
CA SER A 592 26.19 -20.97 -35.98
C SER A 592 24.89 -21.46 -36.62
N ALA A 593 23.71 -21.16 -36.06
CA ALA A 593 22.45 -21.57 -36.65
C ALA A 593 22.21 -20.84 -37.98
N PRO A 594 21.58 -21.48 -38.98
CA PRO A 594 21.24 -20.83 -40.25
C PRO A 594 20.48 -19.52 -40.03
N GLU A 595 20.77 -18.49 -40.83
CA GLU A 595 20.17 -17.16 -40.64
C GLU A 595 18.64 -17.21 -40.63
N TYR A 596 18.03 -18.08 -41.45
CA TYR A 596 16.60 -18.37 -41.41
C TYR A 596 16.10 -18.78 -40.01
N CYS A 597 16.77 -19.75 -39.37
CA CYS A 597 16.45 -20.16 -38.01
C CYS A 597 16.59 -19.01 -37.02
N ARG A 598 17.63 -18.19 -37.17
CA ARG A 598 17.88 -17.04 -36.30
C ARG A 598 16.86 -15.91 -36.53
N THR A 599 16.31 -15.75 -37.73
CA THR A 599 15.20 -14.82 -38.00
C THR A 599 13.86 -15.31 -37.46
N CYS A 600 13.77 -16.60 -37.16
CA CYS A 600 12.54 -17.27 -36.78
C CYS A 600 12.33 -17.25 -35.25
N THR A 601 12.26 -16.06 -34.66
CA THR A 601 12.05 -15.89 -33.21
C THR A 601 11.05 -14.76 -32.95
N LYS A 602 10.35 -14.81 -31.81
CA LYS A 602 9.34 -13.80 -31.42
C LYS A 602 9.90 -12.54 -30.76
N ASP A 603 11.21 -12.46 -30.61
CA ASP A 603 11.92 -11.40 -29.89
C ASP A 603 12.96 -10.68 -30.77
N ARG A 604 13.04 -11.02 -32.07
CA ARG A 604 13.88 -10.31 -33.04
C ARG A 604 13.04 -9.31 -33.85
N PRO A 605 13.42 -8.01 -33.87
CA PRO A 605 12.76 -7.06 -34.74
C PRO A 605 12.94 -7.42 -36.22
N LYS A 606 11.84 -7.44 -36.98
CA LYS A 606 11.90 -7.59 -38.44
C LYS A 606 12.62 -6.36 -39.05
N PRO A 607 13.57 -6.54 -39.98
CA PRO A 607 14.12 -5.41 -40.74
C PRO A 607 13.01 -4.67 -41.50
N LEU A 608 12.87 -3.36 -41.25
CA LEU A 608 11.81 -2.54 -41.83
C LEU A 608 11.87 -2.53 -43.37
N GLY A 609 10.71 -2.53 -44.01
CA GLY A 609 10.58 -2.51 -45.47
C GLY A 609 10.89 -3.84 -46.17
N THR A 610 11.20 -4.90 -45.42
CA THR A 610 11.38 -6.26 -45.97
C THR A 610 10.07 -7.05 -45.95
N GLY A 611 10.10 -8.33 -46.32
CA GLY A 611 8.90 -9.16 -46.48
C GLY A 611 8.31 -9.06 -47.89
N ALA A 612 7.25 -9.82 -48.14
CA ALA A 612 6.53 -9.83 -49.40
C ALA A 612 5.03 -9.89 -49.13
N ASP A 613 4.27 -9.10 -49.88
CA ASP A 613 2.81 -9.05 -49.76
C ASP A 613 2.22 -10.44 -50.03
N ARG A 614 1.49 -10.97 -49.04
CA ARG A 614 0.73 -12.23 -49.15
C ARG A 614 -0.73 -11.97 -49.48
N VAL A 615 -1.25 -10.80 -49.11
CA VAL A 615 -2.60 -10.39 -49.49
C VAL A 615 -2.58 -10.01 -50.98
N PRO A 616 -3.41 -10.64 -51.83
CA PRO A 616 -3.45 -10.31 -53.24
C PRO A 616 -3.96 -8.88 -53.46
N PRO A 617 -3.59 -8.19 -54.56
CA PRO A 617 -4.13 -6.88 -54.88
C PRO A 617 -5.67 -6.86 -54.91
N LEU A 618 -6.28 -6.06 -54.02
CA LEU A 618 -7.72 -6.02 -53.80
C LEU A 618 -8.48 -5.08 -54.77
N THR A 619 -7.96 -4.84 -55.97
CA THR A 619 -8.51 -3.87 -56.94
C THR A 619 -9.94 -4.19 -57.38
N SER A 620 -10.37 -5.46 -57.28
CA SER A 620 -11.73 -5.91 -57.58
C SER A 620 -12.69 -5.91 -56.38
N LEU A 621 -12.22 -5.60 -55.17
CA LEU A 621 -13.01 -5.62 -53.93
C LEU A 621 -12.99 -4.26 -53.19
N PRO A 622 -13.32 -3.14 -53.84
CA PRO A 622 -13.26 -1.82 -53.19
C PRO A 622 -14.24 -1.69 -52.02
N ASN A 623 -15.43 -2.31 -52.14
CA ASN A 623 -16.54 -2.26 -51.18
C ASN A 623 -16.80 -3.60 -50.46
N GLY A 624 -15.85 -4.54 -50.52
CA GLY A 624 -16.00 -5.89 -49.96
C GLY A 624 -16.97 -6.76 -50.75
N TRP A 625 -17.70 -7.63 -50.04
CA TRP A 625 -18.54 -8.70 -50.60
C TRP A 625 -20.03 -8.34 -50.63
N PRO A 626 -20.83 -8.87 -51.57
CA PRO A 626 -22.29 -8.81 -51.46
C PRO A 626 -22.80 -9.38 -50.12
N LYS A 627 -23.67 -8.64 -49.41
CA LYS A 627 -24.23 -9.07 -48.12
C LYS A 627 -24.89 -10.46 -48.17
N ALA A 628 -25.49 -10.82 -49.30
CA ALA A 628 -26.15 -12.11 -49.50
C ALA A 628 -25.20 -13.31 -49.29
N ILE A 629 -23.89 -13.16 -49.51
CA ILE A 629 -22.91 -14.24 -49.28
C ILE A 629 -22.90 -14.70 -47.82
N LEU A 630 -23.18 -13.79 -46.88
CA LEU A 630 -23.17 -14.08 -45.45
C LEU A 630 -24.27 -15.06 -45.03
N SER A 631 -25.29 -15.31 -45.88
CA SER A 631 -26.28 -16.35 -45.60
C SER A 631 -25.71 -17.76 -45.67
N GLY A 632 -24.52 -17.93 -46.25
CA GLY A 632 -23.80 -19.21 -46.28
C GLY A 632 -23.16 -19.59 -44.94
N ASP A 633 -23.10 -18.69 -43.96
CA ASP A 633 -22.60 -18.99 -42.61
C ASP A 633 -23.73 -18.85 -41.56
N PRO A 634 -24.15 -19.94 -40.91
CA PRO A 634 -25.21 -19.90 -39.88
C PRO A 634 -24.93 -18.96 -38.71
N ARG A 635 -23.68 -18.75 -38.30
CA ARG A 635 -23.30 -17.80 -37.25
C ARG A 635 -23.48 -16.37 -37.72
N ALA A 636 -23.04 -16.07 -38.95
CA ALA A 636 -23.24 -14.75 -39.55
C ALA A 636 -24.72 -14.43 -39.66
N VAL A 637 -25.55 -15.40 -40.07
CA VAL A 637 -27.02 -15.30 -40.07
C VAL A 637 -27.56 -14.99 -38.67
N ALA A 638 -27.12 -15.73 -37.65
CA ALA A 638 -27.56 -15.51 -36.27
C ALA A 638 -27.18 -14.11 -35.74
N ILE A 639 -25.99 -13.63 -36.07
CA ILE A 639 -25.49 -12.30 -35.68
C ILE A 639 -26.27 -11.19 -36.39
N MET A 640 -26.48 -11.31 -37.70
CA MET A 640 -27.22 -10.33 -38.50
C MET A 640 -28.72 -10.27 -38.13
N ALA A 641 -29.28 -11.36 -37.61
CA ALA A 641 -30.67 -11.38 -37.14
C ALA A 641 -30.89 -10.55 -35.86
N ASP A 642 -29.83 -10.20 -35.11
CA ASP A 642 -29.90 -9.38 -33.90
C ASP A 642 -29.98 -7.87 -34.21
N VAL A 643 -31.15 -7.45 -34.71
CA VAL A 643 -31.41 -6.07 -35.15
C VAL A 643 -31.77 -5.13 -34.00
N ASP A 644 -32.44 -5.61 -32.95
CA ASP A 644 -32.89 -4.82 -31.80
C ASP A 644 -31.90 -4.86 -30.60
N GLY A 645 -30.88 -5.72 -30.69
CA GLY A 645 -29.87 -5.86 -29.65
C GLY A 645 -30.29 -6.76 -28.48
N SER A 646 -31.39 -7.49 -28.58
CA SER A 646 -31.82 -8.49 -27.60
C SER A 646 -31.25 -9.89 -27.90
N GLY A 647 -30.72 -10.09 -29.11
CA GLY A 647 -30.23 -11.36 -29.63
C GLY A 647 -28.78 -11.67 -29.27
N ILE A 648 -28.17 -12.55 -30.08
CA ILE A 648 -26.89 -13.21 -29.78
C ILE A 648 -25.70 -12.24 -29.76
N THR A 649 -25.74 -11.16 -30.55
CA THR A 649 -24.60 -10.28 -30.81
C THR A 649 -24.26 -9.43 -29.59
N ASN A 650 -25.27 -8.92 -28.88
CA ASN A 650 -25.05 -8.11 -27.69
C ASN A 650 -24.69 -8.90 -26.42
N LYS A 651 -24.72 -10.24 -26.49
CA LYS A 651 -24.34 -11.14 -25.38
C LYS A 651 -22.84 -11.48 -25.36
N PHE A 652 -22.08 -10.96 -26.32
CA PHE A 652 -20.64 -11.11 -26.45
C PHE A 652 -19.99 -9.75 -26.68
N PHE A 653 -18.72 -9.62 -26.33
CA PHE A 653 -17.86 -8.55 -26.85
C PHE A 653 -17.22 -8.99 -28.17
N TRP A 654 -16.84 -8.01 -28.99
CA TRP A 654 -16.26 -8.25 -30.31
C TRP A 654 -15.02 -7.39 -30.49
N SER A 655 -13.98 -7.96 -31.07
CA SER A 655 -12.74 -7.25 -31.40
C SER A 655 -12.10 -7.89 -32.63
N HIS A 656 -11.14 -7.21 -33.26
CA HIS A 656 -10.45 -7.78 -34.41
C HIS A 656 -9.51 -8.92 -34.00
N HIS A 657 -9.42 -9.95 -34.83
CA HIS A 657 -8.36 -10.94 -34.78
C HIS A 657 -7.57 -11.06 -36.09
N THR A 658 -7.50 -9.98 -36.87
CA THR A 658 -7.15 -9.93 -38.33
C THR A 658 -8.19 -10.62 -39.22
N PHE A 659 -8.15 -10.33 -40.52
CA PHE A 659 -9.15 -10.85 -41.44
C PHE A 659 -8.94 -12.34 -41.76
N THR A 660 -7.72 -12.72 -42.17
CA THR A 660 -7.38 -14.09 -42.61
C THR A 660 -6.55 -14.88 -41.60
N HIS A 661 -6.29 -14.34 -40.41
CA HIS A 661 -5.38 -14.93 -39.42
C HIS A 661 -3.91 -15.02 -39.91
N GLU A 662 -3.51 -14.14 -40.82
CA GLU A 662 -2.13 -14.08 -41.29
C GLU A 662 -1.15 -13.77 -40.14
N ASN A 663 -0.13 -14.63 -39.95
CA ASN A 663 0.95 -14.34 -39.01
C ASN A 663 1.71 -13.06 -39.43
N LEU A 664 1.79 -12.11 -38.51
CA LEU A 664 2.29 -10.75 -38.75
C LEU A 664 3.80 -10.57 -38.44
N ASP A 665 4.53 -11.62 -38.04
CA ASP A 665 5.94 -11.48 -37.64
C ASP A 665 6.84 -11.04 -38.80
N ASN A 666 6.50 -11.44 -40.03
CA ASN A 666 7.21 -11.05 -41.25
C ASN A 666 6.31 -10.38 -42.32
N ALA A 667 5.08 -10.02 -41.95
CA ALA A 667 4.14 -9.35 -42.84
C ALA A 667 4.61 -7.94 -43.22
N THR A 668 4.16 -7.45 -44.37
CA THR A 668 4.42 -6.08 -44.83
C THR A 668 3.44 -5.08 -44.20
N VAL A 669 3.71 -3.78 -44.38
CA VAL A 669 2.76 -2.71 -43.99
C VAL A 669 1.42 -2.90 -44.73
N TYR A 670 1.48 -3.29 -46.01
CA TYR A 670 0.31 -3.49 -46.84
C TYR A 670 -0.56 -4.62 -46.29
N ASP A 671 0.03 -5.79 -46.04
CA ASP A 671 -0.69 -6.96 -45.51
C ASP A 671 -1.34 -6.63 -44.18
N ALA A 672 -0.58 -6.12 -43.21
CA ALA A 672 -1.11 -5.76 -41.88
C ALA A 672 -2.25 -4.73 -41.97
N ALA A 673 -2.15 -3.73 -42.86
CA ALA A 673 -3.23 -2.78 -43.09
C ALA A 673 -4.46 -3.45 -43.73
N GLN A 674 -4.29 -4.34 -44.70
CA GLN A 674 -5.43 -5.04 -45.31
C GLN A 674 -6.12 -5.99 -44.33
N GLN A 675 -5.38 -6.64 -43.44
CA GLN A 675 -5.94 -7.50 -42.40
C GLN A 675 -6.97 -6.76 -41.53
N VAL A 676 -6.70 -5.51 -41.14
CA VAL A 676 -7.66 -4.71 -40.36
C VAL A 676 -8.72 -4.07 -41.25
N ARG A 677 -8.35 -3.55 -42.43
CA ARG A 677 -9.29 -2.93 -43.37
C ARG A 677 -10.42 -3.88 -43.77
N LEU A 678 -10.08 -5.12 -44.15
CA LEU A 678 -11.06 -6.13 -44.55
C LEU A 678 -11.90 -6.60 -43.35
N GLY A 679 -11.31 -6.71 -42.16
CA GLY A 679 -12.05 -6.93 -40.91
C GLY A 679 -13.09 -5.83 -40.66
N ASN A 680 -12.71 -4.56 -40.84
CA ASN A 680 -13.62 -3.43 -40.63
C ASN A 680 -14.78 -3.47 -41.63
N LEU A 681 -14.52 -3.87 -42.88
CA LEU A 681 -15.56 -4.05 -43.89
C LEU A 681 -16.56 -5.13 -43.49
N ILE A 682 -16.10 -6.33 -43.09
CA ILE A 682 -17.01 -7.42 -42.70
C ILE A 682 -17.80 -7.10 -41.42
N ALA A 683 -17.23 -6.31 -40.50
CA ALA A 683 -17.89 -5.88 -39.26
C ALA A 683 -18.85 -4.70 -39.47
N SER A 684 -18.81 -4.03 -40.61
CA SER A 684 -19.62 -2.84 -40.89
C SER A 684 -21.13 -3.13 -40.92
N SER A 685 -21.94 -2.08 -40.88
CA SER A 685 -23.41 -2.19 -41.00
C SER A 685 -23.89 -2.75 -42.34
N ALA A 686 -23.06 -2.70 -43.38
CA ALA A 686 -23.32 -3.33 -44.66
C ALA A 686 -23.23 -4.87 -44.60
N HIS A 687 -22.60 -5.42 -43.56
CA HIS A 687 -22.32 -6.85 -43.39
C HIS A 687 -22.84 -7.36 -42.04
N LEU A 688 -21.95 -7.76 -41.12
CA LEU A 688 -22.31 -8.33 -39.82
C LEU A 688 -22.92 -7.31 -38.84
N ASN A 689 -22.73 -6.01 -39.09
CA ASN A 689 -23.20 -4.92 -38.24
C ASN A 689 -22.67 -5.02 -36.79
N LEU A 690 -21.45 -5.53 -36.60
CA LEU A 690 -20.77 -5.58 -35.30
C LEU A 690 -20.29 -4.19 -34.89
N ALA A 691 -19.71 -3.44 -35.83
CA ALA A 691 -19.10 -2.13 -35.56
C ALA A 691 -20.09 -1.06 -35.08
N SER A 692 -21.40 -1.27 -35.28
CA SER A 692 -22.43 -0.37 -34.76
C SER A 692 -22.84 -0.68 -33.31
N LYS A 693 -22.36 -1.78 -32.73
CA LYS A 693 -22.79 -2.27 -31.42
C LYS A 693 -21.89 -1.70 -30.32
N PRO A 694 -22.44 -1.40 -29.13
CA PRO A 694 -21.64 -0.91 -27.99
C PRO A 694 -20.67 -1.98 -27.46
N THR A 695 -20.84 -3.24 -27.85
CA THR A 695 -19.98 -4.36 -27.47
C THR A 695 -18.75 -4.52 -28.37
N PHE A 696 -18.60 -3.70 -29.42
CA PHE A 696 -17.47 -3.75 -30.34
C PHE A 696 -16.29 -2.90 -29.87
N SER A 697 -15.08 -3.45 -29.98
CA SER A 697 -13.81 -2.76 -29.77
C SER A 697 -13.19 -2.43 -31.14
N SER A 698 -12.98 -1.14 -31.37
CA SER A 698 -12.50 -0.60 -32.64
C SER A 698 -11.04 -0.13 -32.59
N LYS A 699 -10.53 0.15 -31.39
CA LYS A 699 -9.18 0.67 -31.19
C LYS A 699 -8.19 -0.42 -30.81
N CYS A 700 -8.68 -1.52 -30.26
CA CYS A 700 -7.83 -2.60 -29.80
C CYS A 700 -8.19 -3.93 -30.44
N MET A 701 -7.18 -4.77 -30.64
CA MET A 701 -7.32 -6.08 -31.29
C MET A 701 -6.46 -7.16 -30.64
N VAL A 702 -6.75 -8.41 -30.94
CA VAL A 702 -5.84 -9.53 -30.65
C VAL A 702 -5.07 -9.85 -31.93
N THR A 703 -3.74 -9.94 -31.90
CA THR A 703 -2.98 -10.37 -33.08
C THR A 703 -2.98 -11.90 -33.22
N PRO A 704 -3.04 -12.43 -34.45
CA PRO A 704 -3.03 -13.87 -34.69
C PRO A 704 -1.75 -14.48 -34.14
N GLN A 705 -1.87 -15.52 -33.33
CA GLN A 705 -0.75 -16.18 -32.66
C GLN A 705 0.18 -15.24 -31.86
N ILE A 706 -0.29 -14.07 -31.39
CA ILE A 706 0.56 -13.06 -30.72
C ILE A 706 1.74 -12.63 -31.62
N SER A 707 1.48 -12.45 -32.91
CA SER A 707 2.49 -12.08 -33.91
C SER A 707 2.51 -10.58 -34.20
N GLY A 708 3.58 -10.11 -34.86
CA GLY A 708 3.74 -8.74 -35.34
C GLY A 708 4.13 -7.72 -34.27
N LEU A 709 4.23 -8.12 -33.00
CA LEU A 709 4.54 -7.23 -31.88
C LEU A 709 5.98 -6.72 -31.89
N VAL A 710 6.88 -7.39 -32.62
CA VAL A 710 8.25 -6.94 -32.90
C VAL A 710 8.46 -6.58 -34.38
N ASN A 711 7.39 -6.42 -35.15
CA ASN A 711 7.44 -6.01 -36.55
C ASN A 711 6.91 -4.58 -36.69
N GLY A 712 7.82 -3.62 -36.91
CA GLY A 712 7.46 -2.21 -37.02
C GLY A 712 6.57 -1.89 -38.22
N ASP A 713 6.74 -2.62 -39.32
CA ASP A 713 5.88 -2.50 -40.51
C ASP A 713 4.45 -2.94 -40.19
N ALA A 714 4.30 -4.05 -39.46
CA ALA A 714 2.99 -4.53 -39.04
C ALA A 714 2.34 -3.52 -38.08
N LEU A 715 3.04 -3.07 -37.04
CA LEU A 715 2.51 -2.08 -36.08
C LEU A 715 2.09 -0.78 -36.79
N SER A 716 2.87 -0.31 -37.75
CA SER A 716 2.52 0.84 -38.60
C SER A 716 1.27 0.56 -39.46
N GLY A 717 1.19 -0.61 -40.08
CA GLY A 717 0.02 -1.03 -40.88
C GLY A 717 -1.26 -1.07 -40.05
N LEU A 718 -1.22 -1.70 -38.88
CA LEU A 718 -2.33 -1.74 -37.92
C LEU A 718 -2.73 -0.32 -37.48
N LYS A 719 -1.74 0.53 -37.13
CA LYS A 719 -1.99 1.91 -36.71
C LYS A 719 -2.68 2.73 -37.79
N SER A 720 -2.30 2.53 -39.06
CA SER A 720 -2.92 3.23 -40.20
C SER A 720 -4.42 2.97 -40.34
N GLN A 721 -4.92 1.87 -39.75
CA GLN A 721 -6.33 1.49 -39.74
C GLN A 721 -7.05 1.82 -38.42
N GLY A 722 -6.43 2.61 -37.55
CA GLY A 722 -7.03 3.10 -36.30
C GLY A 722 -6.80 2.22 -35.07
N ILE A 723 -6.03 1.13 -35.19
CA ILE A 723 -5.67 0.32 -34.03
C ILE A 723 -4.62 1.05 -33.19
N GLU A 724 -4.91 1.24 -31.91
CA GLU A 724 -4.04 1.86 -30.92
C GLU A 724 -3.38 0.83 -30.00
N CYS A 725 -4.01 -0.33 -29.80
CA CYS A 725 -3.50 -1.33 -28.88
C CYS A 725 -3.74 -2.77 -29.33
N THR A 726 -2.93 -3.67 -28.78
CA THR A 726 -3.11 -5.11 -28.94
C THR A 726 -2.80 -5.85 -27.64
N THR A 727 -3.15 -7.13 -27.55
CA THR A 727 -2.75 -7.99 -26.43
C THR A 727 -1.36 -8.57 -26.65
N GLY A 728 -0.59 -8.67 -25.57
CA GLY A 728 0.66 -9.41 -25.53
C GLY A 728 0.46 -10.86 -25.07
N ASP A 729 1.53 -11.45 -24.52
CA ASP A 729 1.49 -12.74 -23.83
C ASP A 729 2.34 -12.67 -22.57
N ASN A 730 1.73 -12.93 -21.43
CA ASN A 730 2.39 -12.88 -20.13
C ASN A 730 3.45 -13.98 -19.94
N THR A 731 3.51 -14.99 -20.81
CA THR A 731 4.57 -16.01 -20.82
C THR A 731 5.90 -15.44 -21.35
N TRP A 732 5.88 -14.35 -22.12
CA TRP A 732 7.09 -13.71 -22.65
C TRP A 732 7.41 -12.40 -21.93
N ALA A 733 8.61 -12.34 -21.32
CA ALA A 733 9.02 -11.19 -20.54
C ALA A 733 9.10 -9.89 -21.35
N HIS A 734 9.47 -9.95 -22.63
CA HIS A 734 9.61 -8.77 -23.50
C HIS A 734 8.26 -8.18 -23.97
N LEU A 735 7.14 -8.88 -23.74
CA LEU A 735 5.79 -8.38 -24.02
C LEU A 735 5.07 -7.86 -22.78
N ARG A 736 5.77 -7.70 -21.66
CA ARG A 736 5.22 -7.19 -20.40
C ARG A 736 5.94 -5.94 -19.94
N ASN A 737 5.20 -5.08 -19.23
CA ASN A 737 5.81 -4.01 -18.45
C ASN A 737 6.38 -4.58 -17.15
N LEU A 738 7.68 -4.89 -17.15
CA LEU A 738 8.36 -5.46 -15.98
C LEU A 738 8.53 -4.46 -14.83
N ALA A 739 8.51 -3.15 -15.11
CA ALA A 739 8.57 -2.13 -14.07
C ALA A 739 7.24 -2.00 -13.32
N ASN A 740 6.12 -2.07 -14.06
CA ASN A 740 4.79 -2.00 -13.48
C ASN A 740 3.81 -2.98 -14.15
N PRO A 741 3.50 -4.12 -13.51
CA PRO A 741 2.61 -5.14 -14.10
C PRO A 741 1.14 -4.70 -14.16
N TYR A 742 0.81 -3.53 -13.61
CA TYR A 742 -0.53 -2.93 -13.67
C TYR A 742 -0.68 -1.91 -14.80
N GLN A 743 0.36 -1.71 -15.61
CA GLN A 743 0.37 -0.79 -16.75
C GLN A 743 0.62 -1.56 -18.05
N MET A 744 0.33 -0.93 -19.18
CA MET A 744 0.65 -1.49 -20.48
C MET A 744 2.15 -1.42 -20.74
N LEU A 745 2.62 -2.24 -21.68
CA LEU A 745 3.90 -2.02 -22.33
C LEU A 745 3.69 -1.16 -23.57
N TYR A 746 4.62 -0.26 -23.86
CA TYR A 746 4.61 0.51 -25.10
C TYR A 746 5.80 0.07 -25.96
N SER A 747 5.52 -0.17 -27.24
CA SER A 747 6.56 -0.42 -28.25
C SER A 747 7.51 0.76 -28.38
N ASN A 748 8.75 0.47 -28.78
CA ASN A 748 9.74 1.47 -29.18
C ASN A 748 10.49 1.03 -30.44
N VAL A 749 11.18 1.98 -31.09
CA VAL A 749 11.89 1.73 -32.35
C VAL A 749 12.93 0.62 -32.22
N GLU A 750 13.69 0.57 -31.12
CA GLU A 750 14.78 -0.38 -30.94
C GLU A 750 14.30 -1.84 -30.86
N LYS A 751 13.25 -2.09 -30.07
CA LYS A 751 12.76 -3.46 -29.80
C LYS A 751 11.64 -3.90 -30.73
N ASN A 752 10.92 -2.97 -31.33
CA ASN A 752 9.69 -3.26 -32.06
C ASN A 752 9.69 -2.69 -33.48
N GLY A 753 10.64 -1.81 -33.84
CA GLY A 753 10.63 -1.09 -35.12
C GLY A 753 9.56 0.00 -35.23
N TYR A 754 8.80 0.27 -34.17
CA TYR A 754 7.74 1.27 -34.11
C TYR A 754 7.59 1.79 -32.67
N ASP A 755 7.29 3.09 -32.50
CA ASP A 755 7.19 3.73 -31.18
C ASP A 755 5.74 4.06 -30.77
N GLY A 756 5.40 3.78 -29.52
CA GLY A 756 4.15 4.24 -28.90
C GLY A 756 2.89 3.40 -29.16
N PHE A 757 2.99 2.23 -29.81
CA PHE A 757 1.89 1.24 -29.86
C PHE A 757 1.75 0.53 -28.52
N ALA A 758 0.52 0.38 -28.00
CA ALA A 758 0.28 -0.18 -26.68
C ALA A 758 0.04 -1.70 -26.69
N PHE A 759 0.62 -2.40 -25.74
CA PHE A 759 0.46 -3.84 -25.51
C PHE A 759 -0.18 -4.07 -24.14
N LEU A 760 -1.43 -4.55 -24.15
CA LEU A 760 -2.16 -5.02 -22.98
C LEU A 760 -1.59 -6.36 -22.53
N PRO A 761 -1.22 -6.54 -21.25
CA PRO A 761 -0.77 -7.84 -20.76
C PRO A 761 -1.93 -8.84 -20.80
N ARG A 762 -1.67 -10.11 -21.12
CA ARG A 762 -2.71 -11.15 -21.26
C ARG A 762 -2.21 -12.48 -20.71
N PHE A 763 -3.01 -13.14 -19.86
CA PHE A 763 -2.66 -14.44 -19.29
C PHE A 763 -2.94 -15.59 -20.26
N ALA A 764 -1.98 -16.50 -20.40
CA ALA A 764 -2.25 -17.84 -20.93
C ALA A 764 -2.95 -18.71 -19.86
N THR A 765 -3.68 -19.72 -20.33
CA THR A 765 -4.38 -20.70 -19.50
C THR A 765 -3.94 -22.12 -19.87
N GLU A 766 -4.16 -23.07 -18.97
CA GLU A 766 -3.99 -24.50 -19.27
C GLU A 766 -5.19 -25.07 -20.07
N ILE A 767 -6.03 -24.19 -20.63
CA ILE A 767 -7.06 -24.50 -21.61
C ILE A 767 -6.50 -24.16 -22.99
N TYR A 768 -5.88 -25.14 -23.62
CA TYR A 768 -5.07 -24.92 -24.83
C TYR A 768 -5.91 -24.62 -26.08
N PHE A 769 -5.30 -23.87 -27.00
CA PHE A 769 -5.95 -23.31 -28.19
C PHE A 769 -6.59 -24.36 -29.12
N ASN A 770 -5.95 -25.50 -29.27
CA ASN A 770 -6.35 -26.61 -30.15
C ASN A 770 -7.16 -27.69 -29.43
N CYS A 771 -7.59 -27.45 -28.19
CA CYS A 771 -8.35 -28.40 -27.40
C CYS A 771 -9.85 -28.11 -27.41
N SER A 772 -10.63 -29.12 -27.79
CA SER A 772 -12.10 -29.06 -27.88
C SER A 772 -12.82 -29.96 -26.88
N THR A 773 -12.11 -30.86 -26.19
CA THR A 773 -12.70 -31.84 -25.27
C THR A 773 -11.87 -31.97 -24.00
N ALA A 774 -12.49 -32.41 -22.91
CA ALA A 774 -11.81 -32.69 -21.64
C ALA A 774 -10.68 -33.72 -21.80
N ALA A 775 -10.95 -34.81 -22.53
CA ALA A 775 -9.95 -35.85 -22.80
C ALA A 775 -8.73 -35.33 -23.56
N HIS A 776 -8.92 -34.38 -24.50
CA HIS A 776 -7.81 -33.76 -25.20
C HIS A 776 -6.92 -32.95 -24.23
N ILE A 777 -7.53 -32.09 -23.40
CA ILE A 777 -6.79 -31.32 -22.39
C ILE A 777 -6.04 -32.24 -21.44
N GLU A 778 -6.69 -33.30 -20.94
CA GLU A 778 -6.06 -34.28 -20.06
C GLU A 778 -4.84 -34.92 -20.73
N SER A 779 -4.93 -35.29 -22.01
CA SER A 779 -3.82 -35.88 -22.75
C SER A 779 -2.62 -34.92 -22.88
N VAL A 780 -2.86 -33.68 -23.31
CA VAL A 780 -1.80 -32.67 -23.46
C VAL A 780 -1.18 -32.32 -22.11
N TYR A 781 -2.02 -32.03 -21.11
CA TYR A 781 -1.56 -31.65 -19.78
C TYR A 781 -0.74 -32.75 -19.12
N ASN A 782 -1.15 -34.02 -19.23
CA ASN A 782 -0.39 -35.13 -18.67
C ASN A 782 0.91 -35.40 -19.42
N THR A 783 0.97 -35.14 -20.73
CA THR A 783 2.24 -35.18 -21.48
C THR A 783 3.26 -34.20 -20.90
N LEU A 784 2.80 -33.01 -20.49
CA LEU A 784 3.66 -31.96 -19.94
C LEU A 784 3.99 -32.16 -18.46
N TYR A 785 3.02 -32.59 -17.65
CA TYR A 785 3.09 -32.46 -16.19
C TYR A 785 2.86 -33.75 -15.39
N GLN A 786 2.59 -34.90 -16.02
CA GLN A 786 2.38 -36.15 -15.27
C GLN A 786 3.60 -36.50 -14.40
N SER A 787 4.82 -36.34 -14.93
CA SER A 787 6.06 -36.60 -14.20
C SER A 787 6.23 -35.68 -12.98
N TYR A 788 5.80 -34.42 -13.11
CA TYR A 788 5.83 -33.43 -12.03
C TYR A 788 4.85 -33.77 -10.90
N TYR A 789 3.63 -34.19 -11.25
CA TYR A 789 2.60 -34.54 -10.25
C TYR A 789 2.66 -35.99 -9.76
N GLY A 790 3.43 -36.85 -10.43
CA GLY A 790 3.54 -38.28 -10.11
C GLY A 790 2.27 -39.09 -10.40
N ALA A 791 1.26 -38.49 -11.04
CA ALA A 791 -0.01 -39.12 -11.35
C ALA A 791 -0.68 -38.44 -12.57
N TYR A 792 -1.59 -39.17 -13.23
CA TYR A 792 -2.46 -38.60 -14.25
C TYR A 792 -3.45 -37.62 -13.59
N SER A 793 -3.59 -36.44 -14.18
CA SER A 793 -4.54 -35.40 -13.79
C SER A 793 -5.79 -35.48 -14.66
N THR A 794 -6.96 -35.44 -14.03
CA THR A 794 -8.26 -35.31 -14.69
C THR A 794 -8.57 -33.85 -15.04
N ILE A 795 -9.58 -33.60 -15.86
CA ILE A 795 -10.05 -32.25 -16.17
C ILE A 795 -10.41 -31.46 -14.91
N ASP A 796 -11.00 -32.12 -13.90
CA ASP A 796 -11.37 -31.49 -12.63
C ASP A 796 -10.13 -31.09 -11.82
N ASP A 797 -9.08 -31.92 -11.82
CA ASP A 797 -7.79 -31.57 -11.20
C ASP A 797 -7.15 -30.36 -11.89
N ILE A 798 -7.19 -30.35 -13.23
CA ILE A 798 -6.58 -29.30 -14.05
C ILE A 798 -7.28 -27.96 -13.81
N VAL A 799 -8.62 -27.90 -13.96
CA VAL A 799 -9.36 -26.63 -13.76
C VAL A 799 -9.31 -26.16 -12.31
N LYS A 800 -9.20 -27.07 -11.33
CA LYS A 800 -9.02 -26.70 -9.91
C LYS A 800 -7.67 -26.03 -9.68
N ARG A 801 -6.58 -26.57 -10.21
CA ARG A 801 -5.24 -25.96 -10.09
C ARG A 801 -5.19 -24.61 -10.83
N GLU A 802 -5.79 -24.54 -12.01
CA GLU A 802 -5.94 -23.28 -12.75
C GLU A 802 -6.73 -22.25 -11.96
N ALA A 803 -7.85 -22.63 -11.34
CA ALA A 803 -8.66 -21.72 -10.53
C ALA A 803 -7.84 -21.10 -9.38
N VAL A 804 -7.06 -21.92 -8.65
CA VAL A 804 -6.17 -21.43 -7.59
C VAL A 804 -5.13 -20.45 -8.13
N ARG A 805 -4.51 -20.75 -9.28
CA ARG A 805 -3.52 -19.87 -9.93
C ARG A 805 -4.14 -18.54 -10.35
N VAL A 806 -5.28 -18.59 -11.05
CA VAL A 806 -6.02 -17.42 -11.56
C VAL A 806 -6.51 -16.52 -10.42
N VAL A 807 -7.02 -17.12 -9.34
CA VAL A 807 -7.44 -16.38 -8.15
C VAL A 807 -6.25 -15.70 -7.48
N ARG A 808 -5.12 -16.39 -7.32
CA ARG A 808 -3.92 -15.83 -6.69
C ARG A 808 -3.25 -14.73 -7.51
N GLU A 809 -2.96 -15.00 -8.78
CA GLU A 809 -2.11 -14.17 -9.64
C GLU A 809 -2.89 -13.13 -10.44
N GLY A 810 -4.17 -13.40 -10.67
CA GLY A 810 -5.08 -12.53 -11.38
C GLY A 810 -5.95 -11.72 -10.41
N LEU A 811 -6.97 -12.38 -9.85
CA LEU A 811 -8.10 -11.71 -9.20
C LEU A 811 -7.73 -11.07 -7.85
N LEU A 812 -7.10 -11.81 -6.92
CA LEU A 812 -6.63 -11.25 -5.64
C LEU A 812 -5.47 -10.27 -5.83
N ALA A 813 -4.62 -10.51 -6.83
CA ALA A 813 -3.59 -9.54 -7.22
C ALA A 813 -4.15 -8.29 -7.93
N MET A 814 -5.47 -8.27 -8.22
CA MET A 814 -6.21 -7.25 -8.97
C MET A 814 -5.54 -6.85 -10.29
N ARG A 815 -5.05 -7.87 -11.01
CA ARG A 815 -4.58 -7.74 -12.38
C ARG A 815 -5.79 -7.62 -13.31
N HIS A 816 -5.74 -6.68 -14.25
CA HIS A 816 -6.82 -6.37 -15.19
C HIS A 816 -6.61 -7.01 -16.57
N ASP A 817 -5.58 -7.84 -16.67
CA ASP A 817 -5.21 -8.64 -17.82
C ASP A 817 -6.36 -9.59 -18.23
N PRO A 818 -6.74 -9.65 -19.52
CA PRO A 818 -7.61 -10.71 -20.02
C PRO A 818 -6.92 -12.08 -20.02
N TYR A 819 -7.72 -13.13 -20.24
CA TYR A 819 -7.27 -14.52 -20.35
C TYR A 819 -7.47 -15.02 -21.79
N MET A 820 -6.41 -15.62 -22.33
CA MET A 820 -6.38 -16.20 -23.67
C MET A 820 -7.04 -17.59 -23.68
N MET A 821 -8.04 -17.74 -24.55
CA MET A 821 -8.68 -18.98 -24.97
C MET A 821 -9.03 -18.85 -26.46
N HIS A 822 -9.60 -19.91 -27.04
CA HIS A 822 -9.90 -19.97 -28.48
C HIS A 822 -11.30 -20.55 -28.71
N GLN A 823 -11.86 -20.33 -29.89
CA GLN A 823 -13.21 -20.77 -30.25
C GLN A 823 -13.45 -22.27 -29.98
N ALA A 824 -12.42 -23.12 -30.15
CA ALA A 824 -12.52 -24.56 -29.91
C ALA A 824 -12.83 -24.88 -28.44
N ASN A 825 -12.51 -23.99 -27.50
CA ASN A 825 -12.80 -24.18 -26.08
C ASN A 825 -14.28 -23.95 -25.74
N MET A 826 -15.08 -23.43 -26.67
CA MET A 826 -16.53 -23.21 -26.52
C MET A 826 -17.37 -24.45 -26.81
N VAL A 827 -16.79 -25.50 -27.38
CA VAL A 827 -17.46 -26.77 -27.73
C VAL A 827 -18.19 -27.33 -26.52
N VAL A 828 -19.47 -27.61 -26.67
CA VAL A 828 -20.27 -28.27 -25.64
C VAL A 828 -20.17 -29.79 -25.76
N ASP A 829 -19.70 -30.45 -24.70
CA ASP A 829 -19.64 -31.90 -24.61
C ASP A 829 -21.00 -32.53 -24.21
N SER A 830 -21.05 -33.87 -24.13
CA SER A 830 -22.27 -34.61 -23.77
C SER A 830 -22.81 -34.33 -22.36
N THR A 831 -22.03 -33.67 -21.50
CA THR A 831 -22.47 -33.22 -20.17
C THR A 831 -23.14 -31.84 -20.20
N GLY A 832 -23.22 -31.21 -21.37
CA GLY A 832 -23.73 -29.86 -21.54
C GLY A 832 -22.73 -28.78 -21.12
N GLN A 833 -21.45 -29.12 -20.94
CA GLN A 833 -20.39 -28.18 -20.55
C GLN A 833 -19.35 -28.05 -21.65
N SER A 834 -18.80 -26.85 -21.78
CA SER A 834 -17.60 -26.56 -22.55
C SER A 834 -16.38 -26.40 -21.65
N LEU A 835 -15.19 -26.44 -22.24
CA LEU A 835 -13.94 -26.21 -21.50
C LEU A 835 -13.91 -24.84 -20.84
N VAL A 836 -14.35 -23.79 -21.55
CA VAL A 836 -14.47 -22.45 -20.95
C VAL A 836 -15.46 -22.43 -19.78
N SER A 837 -16.61 -23.09 -19.92
CA SER A 837 -17.61 -23.09 -18.85
C SER A 837 -17.12 -23.85 -17.60
N ARG A 838 -16.36 -24.94 -17.78
CA ARG A 838 -15.70 -25.68 -16.69
C ARG A 838 -14.66 -24.81 -15.98
N TRP A 839 -13.83 -24.10 -16.75
CA TRP A 839 -12.82 -23.21 -16.21
C TRP A 839 -13.43 -22.01 -15.47
N LEU A 840 -14.39 -21.30 -16.08
CA LEU A 840 -15.09 -20.18 -15.44
C LEU A 840 -15.80 -20.61 -14.16
N LYS A 841 -16.45 -21.77 -14.19
CA LYS A 841 -17.09 -22.38 -13.04
C LYS A 841 -16.09 -22.60 -11.90
N ALA A 842 -14.94 -23.20 -12.18
CA ALA A 842 -13.90 -23.44 -11.19
C ALA A 842 -13.33 -22.13 -10.61
N VAL A 843 -12.97 -21.17 -11.48
CA VAL A 843 -12.43 -19.86 -11.09
C VAL A 843 -13.41 -19.08 -10.21
N LEU A 844 -14.67 -18.95 -10.63
CA LEU A 844 -15.68 -18.21 -9.86
C LEU A 844 -16.03 -18.92 -8.55
N THR A 845 -16.03 -20.26 -8.52
CA THR A 845 -16.23 -21.03 -7.28
C THR A 845 -15.10 -20.75 -6.30
N GLU A 846 -13.85 -20.87 -6.74
CA GLU A 846 -12.68 -20.61 -5.91
C GLU A 846 -12.68 -19.16 -5.40
N PHE A 847 -12.86 -18.19 -6.29
CA PHE A 847 -12.84 -16.77 -5.95
C PHE A 847 -13.94 -16.38 -4.97
N HIS A 848 -15.19 -16.75 -5.27
CA HIS A 848 -16.33 -16.40 -4.42
C HIS A 848 -16.39 -17.25 -3.14
N SER A 849 -15.58 -18.30 -3.00
CA SER A 849 -15.43 -19.00 -1.71
C SER A 849 -14.67 -18.16 -0.68
N VAL A 850 -13.76 -17.29 -1.13
CA VAL A 850 -12.86 -16.51 -0.26
C VAL A 850 -13.25 -15.03 -0.15
N VAL A 851 -13.90 -14.46 -1.16
CA VAL A 851 -14.31 -13.04 -1.17
C VAL A 851 -15.75 -12.83 -1.65
N ASN A 852 -16.32 -11.66 -1.34
CA ASN A 852 -17.62 -11.21 -1.82
C ASN A 852 -17.52 -10.13 -2.91
N TRP A 853 -16.41 -10.09 -3.65
CA TRP A 853 -16.17 -9.06 -4.65
C TRP A 853 -16.91 -9.40 -5.95
N PRO A 854 -17.63 -8.44 -6.57
CA PRO A 854 -18.14 -8.63 -7.92
C PRO A 854 -17.01 -8.80 -8.92
N VAL A 855 -17.28 -9.56 -9.97
CA VAL A 855 -16.36 -9.78 -11.08
C VAL A 855 -17.00 -9.28 -12.38
N GLN A 856 -16.28 -8.46 -13.15
CA GLN A 856 -16.78 -7.93 -14.42
C GLN A 856 -15.88 -8.29 -15.60
N SER A 857 -16.48 -8.69 -16.71
CA SER A 857 -15.79 -8.69 -18.01
C SER A 857 -15.88 -7.29 -18.65
N LYS A 858 -14.86 -6.91 -19.41
CA LYS A 858 -14.80 -5.64 -20.15
C LYS A 858 -14.32 -5.91 -21.57
N LYS A 859 -14.92 -5.24 -22.57
CA LYS A 859 -14.41 -5.26 -23.94
C LYS A 859 -13.03 -4.64 -24.02
N LEU A 860 -12.26 -5.00 -25.04
CA LEU A 860 -10.84 -4.65 -25.12
C LEU A 860 -10.57 -3.13 -25.11
N ASP A 861 -11.40 -2.33 -25.78
CA ASP A 861 -11.30 -0.86 -25.74
C ASP A 861 -11.53 -0.29 -24.32
N ASP A 862 -12.40 -0.92 -23.51
CA ASP A 862 -12.68 -0.49 -22.14
C ASP A 862 -11.55 -0.92 -21.20
N LEU A 863 -10.96 -2.10 -21.41
CA LEU A 863 -9.73 -2.50 -20.73
C LEU A 863 -8.61 -1.51 -21.00
N TYR A 864 -8.39 -1.14 -22.26
CA TYR A 864 -7.42 -0.11 -22.65
C TYR A 864 -7.65 1.21 -21.91
N ALA A 865 -8.90 1.68 -21.83
CA ALA A 865 -9.25 2.88 -21.06
C ALA A 865 -8.96 2.74 -19.56
N ILE A 866 -9.22 1.58 -18.96
CA ILE A 866 -8.94 1.29 -17.55
C ILE A 866 -7.43 1.28 -17.27
N PHE A 867 -6.62 0.70 -18.15
CA PHE A 867 -5.16 0.75 -18.04
C PHE A 867 -4.64 2.19 -18.19
N LYS A 868 -5.20 2.99 -19.10
CA LYS A 868 -4.87 4.43 -19.21
C LYS A 868 -5.26 5.22 -17.96
N GLU A 869 -6.42 4.95 -17.36
CA GLU A 869 -6.84 5.55 -16.08
C GLU A 869 -5.82 5.23 -14.98
N ARG A 870 -5.39 3.96 -14.93
CA ARG A 870 -4.36 3.47 -14.00
C ARG A 870 -3.02 4.16 -14.21
N GLU A 871 -2.57 4.32 -15.45
CA GLU A 871 -1.33 5.02 -15.80
C GLU A 871 -1.38 6.50 -15.40
N ALA A 872 -2.47 7.20 -15.71
CA ALA A 872 -2.67 8.59 -15.32
C ALA A 872 -2.65 8.77 -13.80
N ARG A 873 -3.32 7.87 -13.08
CA ARG A 873 -3.34 7.86 -11.60
C ARG A 873 -1.95 7.61 -11.01
N ASP A 874 -1.20 6.65 -11.53
CA ASP A 874 0.15 6.38 -11.04
C ASP A 874 1.09 7.57 -11.36
N ALA A 875 0.93 8.23 -12.52
CA ALA A 875 1.67 9.42 -12.92
C ALA A 875 1.34 10.69 -12.08
N CYS A 876 0.17 10.74 -11.44
CA CYS A 876 -0.18 11.79 -10.48
C CYS A 876 0.67 11.76 -9.21
N LYS A 877 1.27 10.61 -8.85
CA LYS A 877 2.00 10.44 -7.58
C LYS A 877 1.16 10.94 -6.38
N LEU A 878 -0.06 10.41 -6.29
CA LEU A 878 -1.06 10.87 -5.32
C LEU A 878 -0.57 10.78 -3.88
N SER A 879 -0.84 11.83 -3.11
CA SER A 879 -0.70 11.86 -1.65
C SER A 879 -2.04 12.19 -0.99
N TYR A 880 -2.28 11.60 0.17
CA TYR A 880 -3.50 11.75 0.94
C TYR A 880 -3.12 12.22 2.34
N ARG A 881 -3.93 13.07 2.95
CA ARG A 881 -3.75 13.56 4.32
C ARG A 881 -5.08 13.58 5.05
N LEU A 882 -5.07 13.10 6.29
CA LEU A 882 -6.24 13.05 7.16
C LEU A 882 -6.10 14.11 8.25
N GLU A 883 -7.21 14.77 8.56
CA GLU A 883 -7.40 15.56 9.77
C GLU A 883 -8.40 14.83 10.67
N VAL A 884 -7.92 14.38 11.82
CA VAL A 884 -8.70 13.61 12.80
C VAL A 884 -8.95 14.47 14.03
N THR A 885 -10.21 14.58 14.42
CA THR A 885 -10.63 15.35 15.60
C THR A 885 -10.45 14.54 16.89
N PRO A 886 -10.37 15.20 18.06
CA PRO A 886 -10.22 14.54 19.36
C PRO A 886 -11.32 13.53 19.69
N ASP A 887 -12.52 13.68 19.13
CA ASP A 887 -13.64 12.74 19.24
C ASP A 887 -13.53 11.56 18.25
N LYS A 888 -12.34 11.32 17.71
CA LYS A 888 -11.99 10.14 16.90
C LYS A 888 -12.71 10.10 15.55
N LYS A 889 -13.03 11.26 14.98
CA LYS A 889 -13.66 11.39 13.66
C LYS A 889 -12.67 11.92 12.65
N VAL A 890 -12.73 11.38 11.43
CA VAL A 890 -12.02 11.99 10.30
C VAL A 890 -12.90 13.13 9.81
N LYS A 891 -12.40 14.36 9.92
CA LYS A 891 -13.14 15.57 9.56
C LYS A 891 -12.88 15.97 8.12
N THR A 892 -11.61 15.97 7.73
CA THR A 892 -11.16 16.43 6.42
C THR A 892 -10.19 15.43 5.82
N VAL A 893 -10.35 15.20 4.51
CA VAL A 893 -9.36 14.50 3.68
C VAL A 893 -8.83 15.51 2.68
N THR A 894 -7.51 15.57 2.56
CA THR A 894 -6.83 16.31 1.50
C THR A 894 -6.16 15.32 0.57
N VAL A 895 -6.37 15.49 -0.74
CA VAL A 895 -5.71 14.68 -1.77
C VAL A 895 -5.00 15.60 -2.73
N SER A 896 -3.74 15.29 -3.02
CA SER A 896 -2.88 16.13 -3.86
C SER A 896 -2.21 15.30 -4.96
N SER A 897 -2.05 15.90 -6.13
CA SER A 897 -1.21 15.38 -7.20
C SER A 897 0.18 15.99 -7.11
N GLY A 898 1.21 15.17 -6.99
CA GLY A 898 2.62 15.57 -7.15
C GLY A 898 3.12 15.50 -8.59
N GLY A 899 2.23 15.26 -9.57
CA GLY A 899 2.57 15.01 -10.96
C GLY A 899 1.45 15.41 -11.92
N GLY A 900 1.02 14.47 -12.77
CA GLY A 900 0.01 14.71 -13.82
C GLY A 900 -1.40 15.00 -13.29
N ALA A 901 -2.36 15.20 -14.20
CA ALA A 901 -3.77 15.26 -13.85
C ALA A 901 -4.38 13.85 -13.82
N CYS A 902 -5.33 13.60 -12.92
CA CYS A 902 -6.03 12.32 -12.80
C CYS A 902 -7.27 12.43 -11.91
N THR A 903 -7.94 11.29 -11.71
CA THR A 903 -8.98 11.13 -10.70
C THR A 903 -8.44 10.30 -9.55
N ALA A 904 -8.36 10.88 -8.36
CA ALA A 904 -7.87 10.23 -7.16
C ALA A 904 -8.97 9.37 -6.50
N PRO A 905 -8.75 8.06 -6.30
CA PRO A 905 -9.72 7.19 -5.65
C PRO A 905 -9.51 7.09 -4.14
N LEU A 906 -10.60 7.08 -3.37
CA LEU A 906 -10.60 6.80 -1.92
C LEU A 906 -11.72 5.81 -1.60
N THR A 907 -11.39 4.55 -1.33
CA THR A 907 -12.37 3.53 -0.92
C THR A 907 -12.73 3.70 0.55
N THR A 908 -14.03 3.72 0.86
CA THR A 908 -14.57 4.00 2.19
C THR A 908 -15.70 3.02 2.55
N PRO A 909 -16.12 2.94 3.83
CA PRO A 909 -17.31 2.18 4.20
C PRO A 909 -18.58 2.71 3.52
N PRO A 910 -19.58 1.84 3.27
CA PRO A 910 -20.91 2.28 2.88
C PRO A 910 -21.50 3.31 3.85
N GLY A 911 -22.20 4.32 3.32
CA GLY A 911 -22.78 5.41 4.10
C GLY A 911 -21.83 6.58 4.39
N THR A 912 -20.58 6.52 3.94
CA THR A 912 -19.66 7.67 3.96
C THR A 912 -20.21 8.80 3.08
N THR A 913 -20.13 10.03 3.56
CA THR A 913 -20.49 11.24 2.80
C THR A 913 -19.26 12.11 2.55
N ALA A 914 -19.25 12.86 1.46
CA ALA A 914 -18.22 13.84 1.13
C ALA A 914 -18.86 15.06 0.44
N ASP A 915 -18.33 16.26 0.70
CA ASP A 915 -18.80 17.50 0.06
C ASP A 915 -18.19 17.75 -1.34
N GLN A 916 -17.25 16.91 -1.78
CA GLN A 916 -16.66 16.92 -3.12
C GLN A 916 -16.44 15.49 -3.65
N GLY A 917 -16.32 15.37 -4.98
CA GLY A 917 -16.11 14.10 -5.67
C GLY A 917 -17.40 13.31 -5.91
N THR A 918 -17.29 12.17 -6.58
CA THR A 918 -18.43 11.28 -6.89
C THR A 918 -18.15 9.85 -6.42
N PHE A 919 -19.11 9.23 -5.74
CA PHE A 919 -18.98 7.83 -5.36
C PHE A 919 -19.29 6.89 -6.53
N GLU A 920 -18.40 5.92 -6.75
CA GLU A 920 -18.60 4.76 -7.61
C GLU A 920 -18.69 3.51 -6.74
N ALA A 921 -19.68 2.65 -6.99
CA ALA A 921 -19.79 1.33 -6.37
C ALA A 921 -20.36 0.34 -7.37
N VAL A 922 -19.75 -0.85 -7.45
CA VAL A 922 -20.25 -1.97 -8.26
C VAL A 922 -20.86 -2.99 -7.31
N GLY A 923 -22.19 -3.12 -7.33
CA GLY A 923 -22.88 -4.14 -6.54
C GLY A 923 -22.49 -4.17 -5.06
N ALA A 924 -21.84 -5.25 -4.61
CA ALA A 924 -21.43 -5.44 -3.21
C ALA A 924 -20.05 -4.86 -2.84
N ASP A 925 -19.34 -4.22 -3.78
CA ASP A 925 -18.05 -3.60 -3.46
C ASP A 925 -18.17 -2.39 -2.54
N ALA A 926 -17.10 -2.13 -1.78
CA ALA A 926 -16.99 -0.93 -0.97
C ALA A 926 -16.98 0.33 -1.87
N PRO A 927 -17.78 1.36 -1.57
CA PRO A 927 -17.82 2.58 -2.38
C PRO A 927 -16.46 3.25 -2.47
N THR A 928 -16.14 3.76 -3.66
CA THR A 928 -14.92 4.53 -3.93
C THR A 928 -15.28 5.95 -4.31
N LEU A 929 -14.85 6.92 -3.51
CA LEU A 929 -14.94 8.33 -3.86
C LEU A 929 -13.90 8.67 -4.93
N LYS A 930 -14.35 9.27 -6.03
CA LYS A 930 -13.53 9.71 -7.16
C LYS A 930 -13.39 11.23 -7.12
N VAL A 931 -12.18 11.72 -6.92
CA VAL A 931 -11.88 13.16 -6.79
C VAL A 931 -11.00 13.61 -7.96
N PRO A 932 -11.52 14.44 -8.90
CA PRO A 932 -10.72 14.94 -10.01
C PRO A 932 -9.65 15.93 -9.53
N LEU A 933 -8.44 15.81 -10.05
CA LEU A 933 -7.31 16.68 -9.73
C LEU A 933 -6.63 17.17 -11.02
N ALA A 934 -6.33 18.47 -11.06
CA ALA A 934 -5.41 19.03 -12.05
C ALA A 934 -3.95 18.62 -11.74
N ALA A 935 -3.06 18.75 -12.73
CA ALA A 935 -1.63 18.52 -12.53
C ALA A 935 -1.08 19.47 -11.45
N GLY A 936 -0.38 18.92 -10.44
CA GLY A 936 0.08 19.69 -9.28
C GLY A 936 -1.03 20.19 -8.34
N GLY A 937 -2.30 19.86 -8.60
CA GLY A 937 -3.45 20.35 -7.85
C GLY A 937 -3.70 19.60 -6.54
N SER A 938 -4.47 20.22 -5.65
CA SER A 938 -4.91 19.62 -4.39
C SER A 938 -6.40 19.90 -4.15
N ALA A 939 -7.11 18.95 -3.55
CA ALA A 939 -8.50 19.09 -3.12
C ALA A 939 -8.61 18.71 -1.64
N SER A 940 -9.15 19.60 -0.83
CA SER A 940 -9.49 19.36 0.58
C SER A 940 -11.00 19.38 0.74
N PHE A 941 -11.56 18.32 1.32
CA PHE A 941 -13.00 18.11 1.40
C PHE A 941 -13.40 17.51 2.74
N SER A 942 -14.60 17.85 3.20
CA SER A 942 -15.16 17.35 4.45
C SER A 942 -15.74 15.96 4.23
N VAL A 943 -15.57 15.07 5.20
CA VAL A 943 -16.10 13.71 5.15
C VAL A 943 -16.95 13.40 6.38
N GLY A 944 -18.02 12.62 6.18
CA GLY A 944 -18.92 12.16 7.23
C GLY A 944 -18.95 10.64 7.34
N GLY A 945 -19.21 10.11 8.54
CA GLY A 945 -19.33 8.67 8.78
C GLY A 945 -18.01 7.92 9.00
N LEU A 946 -16.87 8.60 8.90
CA LEU A 946 -15.55 8.01 9.11
C LEU A 946 -15.07 8.20 10.55
N SER A 947 -14.42 7.18 11.10
CA SER A 947 -13.84 7.20 12.45
C SER A 947 -12.39 6.73 12.40
N TRP A 948 -11.59 7.19 13.36
CA TRP A 948 -10.18 6.86 13.48
C TRP A 948 -9.82 6.61 14.93
N SER A 949 -9.23 5.45 15.21
CA SER A 949 -8.74 5.06 16.53
C SER A 949 -7.71 6.07 17.01
N LEU A 950 -7.89 6.62 18.22
CA LEU A 950 -6.89 7.39 18.94
C LEU A 950 -6.84 6.82 20.37
N PRO A 951 -5.65 6.42 20.87
CA PRO A 951 -5.47 5.89 22.22
C PRO A 951 -5.96 6.79 23.35
#